data_AF-L8PJS5-F1
#
_entry.id   AF-L8PJS5-F1
#
_cell.length_a   1.000
_cell.length_b   1.000
_cell.length_c   1.000
_cell.angle_alpha   90.00
_cell.angle_beta   90.00
_cell.angle_gamma   90.00
#
_symmetry.space_group_name_H-M   'P 1'
#
loop_
_entity.id
_entity.type
_entity.pdbx_description
1 polymer ?
#
loop_
_entity_poly.entity_id
_entity_poly.type
_entity_poly.pdbx_seq_one_letter_code
_entity_poly.pdbx_strand_id
1 'polypeptide(L)'
;MSYRFANPSRLRLDDLPALLDGVGLVVVRLLGGLRAWQDGLDLLLADGRPVVVLSGEQAPDAQLMAASTVPVGIAAEAHAYLAHGGPANLEQLARFLSDTVLLTGHGFDAPAPAPSWGPLERTPRGEGPIVAVLYYRAHHMSGNTAFVAALCDAIEEAGGRPLPLYVASLRSPEPELIDELRAADAVVTTVLAAGGTRPAEASAGGDDESWDAGALTGLDVPVLQALCLTGSRSAWEENDEGVSPLDAAAQIAVPEFDGRLITVPFSFKEIDEDGLPAYVADPERAARVAGIAVRHARLRHIPAAEKRLALVLSAYPTKHSRIGNAVGLDTPASAVALLRRLREEGYDFGDGEVPGLASGDGDELIRALIEAGGHDQDWLTEEQLARNPVRIPAADYRRWFATLPEELRTAVEKHWGPAPGEMFVDRGRDRDGDIVLAALRFGNLLVLIQPPRGFGENPIAIYHDPDLPPSHHYLAAYRWIAAPAEDGGFGADAMIHLGKHGNLEWLPGKNAGLSAACGPDAALGDLPLIYPFLVNDPGEGTQAKRRVHATLVDHLVPPMARADSYGDIARLEQLLDEYAQISAMDPVKLPAVRAQIWTLVQAARLDHDLGMADRPDDDGFDDFLLHVDGWLCEVKTPRSATVCTSWAARRGARTGSTWSSPSSAPARSGAAARRCPACARRWAWTSPPRPARPPTRRRNGPAPWSRRWRTPTGIRPPYPPDTANRSPPSLSSRPARSSRGCRPPPPNSTTPSTP
;
A
#
# COMPACT_ATOMS: atom_id res chain seq x y z
N MET A 1 -25.23 -6.87 39.99
CA MET A 1 -25.61 -5.45 39.95
C MET A 1 -25.78 -5.05 38.50
N SER A 2 -26.78 -4.23 38.17
CA SER A 2 -27.04 -3.78 36.80
C SER A 2 -26.78 -2.29 36.67
N TYR A 3 -26.02 -1.89 35.65
CA TYR A 3 -25.90 -0.49 35.26
C TYR A 3 -27.03 -0.09 34.31
N ARG A 4 -27.43 1.17 34.40
CA ARG A 4 -28.09 1.89 33.31
C ARG A 4 -27.19 3.05 32.93
N PHE A 5 -27.05 3.31 31.64
CA PHE A 5 -26.14 4.33 31.14
C PHE A 5 -26.82 5.17 30.06
N ALA A 6 -26.41 6.42 29.99
CA ALA A 6 -26.78 7.34 28.93
C ALA A 6 -25.65 8.35 28.75
N ASN A 7 -25.48 8.88 27.54
CA ASN A 7 -24.54 9.96 27.29
C ASN A 7 -25.26 11.31 27.45
N PRO A 8 -24.86 12.19 28.39
CA PRO A 8 -25.50 13.48 28.63
C PRO A 8 -25.62 14.37 27.37
N SER A 9 -24.69 14.24 26.41
CA SER A 9 -24.73 14.99 25.15
C SER A 9 -25.82 14.52 24.16
N ARG A 10 -26.38 13.33 24.37
CA ARG A 10 -27.42 12.71 23.53
C ARG A 10 -28.72 12.43 24.28
N LEU A 11 -28.73 12.60 25.60
CA LEU A 11 -29.88 12.37 26.45
C LEU A 11 -30.80 13.59 26.42
N ARG A 12 -32.05 13.40 26.03
CA ARG A 12 -33.09 14.43 26.21
C ARG A 12 -33.53 14.42 27.66
N LEU A 13 -33.65 15.58 28.29
CA LEU A 13 -34.02 15.67 29.71
C LEU A 13 -35.41 15.07 29.99
N ASP A 14 -36.31 15.07 29.01
CA ASP A 14 -37.63 14.43 29.11
C ASP A 14 -37.57 12.91 29.25
N ASP A 15 -36.48 12.27 28.80
CA ASP A 15 -36.26 10.82 28.89
C ASP A 15 -35.63 10.41 30.23
N LEU A 16 -35.15 11.38 31.01
CA LEU A 16 -34.46 11.15 32.29
C LEU A 16 -35.32 10.42 33.33
N PRO A 17 -36.63 10.73 33.52
CA PRO A 17 -37.46 10.01 34.49
C PRO A 17 -37.55 8.50 34.22
N ALA A 18 -37.64 8.10 32.95
CA ALA A 18 -37.68 6.69 32.56
C ALA A 18 -36.33 6.00 32.86
N LEU A 19 -35.21 6.69 32.60
CA LEU A 19 -33.88 6.16 32.91
C LEU A 19 -33.69 5.93 34.41
N LEU A 20 -34.23 6.83 35.25
CA LEU A 20 -34.12 6.80 36.71
C LEU A 20 -35.08 5.80 37.39
N ASP A 21 -36.06 5.25 36.69
CA ASP A 21 -37.06 4.36 37.30
C ASP A 21 -36.43 3.10 37.91
N GLY A 22 -36.59 2.86 39.21
CA GLY A 22 -35.93 1.74 39.91
C GLY A 22 -34.41 1.87 40.08
N VAL A 23 -33.81 3.04 39.79
CA VAL A 23 -32.40 3.33 40.07
C VAL A 23 -32.22 3.81 41.51
N GLY A 24 -31.26 3.21 42.23
CA GLY A 24 -30.98 3.55 43.64
C GLY A 24 -29.90 4.63 43.83
N LEU A 25 -29.01 4.83 42.86
CA LEU A 25 -27.90 5.77 42.92
C LEU A 25 -27.52 6.23 41.50
N VAL A 26 -27.16 7.50 41.34
CA VAL A 26 -26.77 8.10 40.06
C VAL A 26 -25.31 8.56 40.11
N VAL A 27 -24.55 8.26 39.05
CA VAL A 27 -23.19 8.78 38.85
C VAL A 27 -23.17 9.61 37.57
N VAL A 28 -22.72 10.85 37.67
CA VAL A 28 -22.59 11.78 36.55
C VAL A 28 -21.12 12.13 36.36
N ARG A 29 -20.60 11.96 35.14
CA ARG A 29 -19.22 12.28 34.79
C ARG A 29 -19.16 13.22 33.59
N LEU A 30 -18.55 14.40 33.75
CA LEU A 30 -18.61 15.49 32.77
C LEU A 30 -17.25 16.14 32.52
N LEU A 31 -17.02 16.58 31.28
CA LEU A 31 -15.95 17.52 30.94
C LEU A 31 -16.52 18.95 30.94
N GLY A 32 -15.72 19.94 31.37
CA GLY A 32 -16.11 21.36 31.32
C GLY A 32 -16.86 21.87 32.57
N GLY A 33 -16.83 21.13 33.68
CA GLY A 33 -17.41 21.54 34.96
C GLY A 33 -18.95 21.54 34.99
N LEU A 34 -19.53 22.12 36.06
CA LEU A 34 -20.97 22.09 36.35
C LEU A 34 -21.83 22.67 35.21
N ARG A 35 -21.35 23.74 34.57
CA ARG A 35 -22.10 24.45 33.51
C ARG A 35 -22.26 23.63 32.24
N ALA A 36 -21.48 22.57 32.05
CA ALA A 36 -21.57 21.73 30.87
C ALA A 36 -22.91 20.99 30.75
N TRP A 37 -23.58 20.72 31.89
CA TRP A 37 -24.86 20.00 31.91
C TRP A 37 -25.71 20.40 33.12
N GLN A 38 -25.82 21.72 33.35
CA GLN A 38 -26.43 22.28 34.56
C GLN A 38 -27.89 21.85 34.75
N ASP A 39 -28.73 22.00 33.73
CA ASP A 39 -30.17 21.69 33.82
C ASP A 39 -30.42 20.21 34.19
N GLY A 40 -29.59 19.29 33.67
CA GLY A 40 -29.67 17.87 34.02
C GLY A 40 -29.23 17.58 35.45
N LEU A 41 -28.18 18.26 35.92
CA LEU A 41 -27.74 18.17 37.32
C LEU A 41 -28.78 18.71 38.29
N ASP A 42 -29.39 19.86 37.99
CA ASP A 42 -30.41 20.48 38.84
C ASP A 42 -31.62 19.54 39.02
N LEU A 43 -32.04 18.85 37.95
CA LEU A 43 -33.09 17.82 38.01
C LEU A 43 -32.70 16.63 38.88
N LEU A 44 -31.48 16.11 38.73
CA LEU A 44 -30.99 14.96 39.50
C LEU A 44 -30.86 15.28 40.99
N LEU A 45 -30.37 16.47 41.32
CA LEU A 45 -30.19 16.90 42.71
C LEU A 45 -31.54 17.18 43.41
N ALA A 46 -32.57 17.58 42.65
CA ALA A 46 -33.92 17.78 43.19
C ALA A 46 -34.70 16.48 43.47
N ASP A 47 -34.31 15.36 42.85
CA ASP A 47 -35.01 14.06 42.93
C ASP A 47 -34.82 13.33 44.29
N GLY A 48 -33.84 13.76 45.10
CA GLY A 48 -33.63 13.24 46.46
C GLY A 48 -32.90 11.90 46.55
N ARG A 49 -32.55 11.28 45.41
CA ARG A 49 -31.66 10.10 45.36
C ARG A 49 -30.19 10.50 45.56
N PRO A 50 -29.32 9.57 46.00
CA PRO A 50 -27.88 9.81 46.01
C PRO A 50 -27.32 10.03 44.60
N VAL A 51 -26.72 11.19 44.39
CA VAL A 51 -26.01 11.61 43.17
C VAL A 51 -24.52 11.83 43.47
N VAL A 52 -23.66 11.22 42.66
CA VAL A 52 -22.21 11.42 42.64
C VAL A 52 -21.83 12.15 41.35
N VAL A 53 -21.20 13.32 41.46
CA VAL A 53 -20.86 14.19 40.32
C VAL A 53 -19.33 14.34 40.22
N LEU A 54 -18.77 13.91 39.09
CA LEU A 54 -17.33 13.67 38.91
C LEU A 54 -16.81 14.31 37.63
N SER A 55 -15.49 14.61 37.61
CA SER A 55 -14.84 15.12 36.40
C SER A 55 -14.51 14.02 35.38
N GLY A 56 -14.58 14.38 34.11
CA GLY A 56 -14.04 13.61 32.98
C GLY A 56 -12.52 13.72 32.84
N GLU A 57 -11.88 14.69 33.51
CA GLU A 57 -10.42 14.84 33.52
C GLU A 57 -9.74 13.78 34.41
N GLN A 58 -8.43 13.63 34.26
CA GLN A 58 -7.62 12.80 35.16
C GLN A 58 -7.60 13.39 36.59
N ALA A 59 -7.43 14.71 36.69
CA ALA A 59 -7.49 15.41 37.96
C ALA A 59 -8.95 15.52 38.45
N PRO A 60 -9.19 15.38 39.76
CA PRO A 60 -10.51 15.61 40.32
C PRO A 60 -10.88 17.10 40.28
N ASP A 61 -12.17 17.39 40.08
CA ASP A 61 -12.72 18.74 40.12
C ASP A 61 -13.48 18.94 41.45
N ALA A 62 -12.99 19.87 42.27
CA ALA A 62 -13.56 20.14 43.59
C ALA A 62 -14.99 20.71 43.53
N GLN A 63 -15.36 21.47 42.49
CA GLN A 63 -16.71 22.00 42.32
C GLN A 63 -17.70 20.91 41.95
N LEU A 64 -17.32 20.00 41.05
CA LEU A 64 -18.15 18.84 40.70
C LEU A 64 -18.32 17.93 41.93
N MET A 65 -17.24 17.62 42.64
CA MET A 65 -17.32 16.78 43.84
C MET A 65 -18.17 17.43 44.95
N ALA A 66 -18.08 18.75 45.15
CA ALA A 66 -18.90 19.47 46.12
C ALA A 66 -20.39 19.48 45.78
N ALA A 67 -20.77 19.30 44.50
CA ALA A 67 -22.15 19.15 44.07
C ALA A 67 -22.70 17.73 44.32
N SER A 68 -21.84 16.77 44.67
CA SER A 68 -22.30 15.42 45.04
C SER A 68 -23.08 15.44 46.35
N THR A 69 -24.10 14.58 46.44
CA THR A 69 -24.90 14.40 47.66
C THR A 69 -24.30 13.38 48.64
N VAL A 70 -23.17 12.77 48.27
CA VAL A 70 -22.41 11.82 49.10
C VAL A 70 -21.19 12.51 49.75
N PRO A 71 -20.63 11.97 50.84
CA PRO A 71 -19.37 12.45 51.41
C PRO A 71 -18.26 12.56 50.36
N VAL A 72 -17.45 13.63 50.45
CA VAL A 72 -16.38 13.92 49.48
C VAL A 72 -15.38 12.78 49.30
N GLY A 73 -15.11 12.01 50.37
CA GLY A 73 -14.23 10.83 50.28
C GLY A 73 -14.79 9.73 49.37
N ILE A 74 -16.12 9.54 49.35
CA ILE A 74 -16.78 8.59 48.45
C ILE A 74 -16.71 9.09 47.01
N ALA A 75 -16.94 10.39 46.78
CA ALA A 75 -16.82 10.98 45.45
C ALA A 75 -15.36 10.90 44.92
N ALA A 76 -14.37 11.12 45.77
CA ALA A 76 -12.96 11.01 45.42
C ALA A 76 -12.56 9.57 45.03
N GLU A 77 -13.00 8.57 45.80
CA GLU A 77 -12.75 7.17 45.48
C GLU A 77 -13.48 6.74 44.20
N ALA A 78 -14.73 7.15 44.03
CA ALA A 78 -15.52 6.91 42.81
C ALA A 78 -14.87 7.55 41.57
N HIS A 79 -14.30 8.76 41.71
CA HIS A 79 -13.49 9.40 40.67
C HIS A 79 -12.29 8.54 40.30
N ALA A 80 -11.56 8.00 41.28
CA ALA A 80 -10.38 7.17 41.04
C ALA A 80 -10.70 5.92 40.20
N TYR A 81 -11.79 5.20 40.51
CA TYR A 81 -12.23 4.06 39.68
C TYR A 81 -12.48 4.47 38.22
N LEU A 82 -13.18 5.59 37.99
CA LEU A 82 -13.52 6.06 36.63
C LEU A 82 -12.33 6.70 35.90
N ALA A 83 -11.39 7.31 36.62
CA ALA A 83 -10.17 7.90 36.08
C ALA A 83 -9.19 6.83 35.59
N HIS A 84 -9.04 5.74 36.34
CA HIS A 84 -8.32 4.55 35.89
C HIS A 84 -9.09 3.83 34.77
N GLY A 85 -10.40 3.64 34.95
CA GLY A 85 -11.28 2.98 33.98
C GLY A 85 -11.05 1.47 33.89
N GLY A 86 -11.73 0.82 32.96
CA GLY A 86 -11.66 -0.63 32.76
C GLY A 86 -12.85 -1.39 33.34
N PRO A 87 -13.21 -2.57 32.78
CA PRO A 87 -14.34 -3.36 33.26
C PRO A 87 -14.25 -3.76 34.74
N ALA A 88 -13.06 -4.16 35.21
CA ALA A 88 -12.85 -4.54 36.60
C ALA A 88 -13.08 -3.36 37.57
N ASN A 89 -12.54 -2.18 37.25
CA ASN A 89 -12.78 -0.99 38.06
C ASN A 89 -14.25 -0.55 38.02
N LEU A 90 -14.95 -0.73 36.90
CA LEU A 90 -16.38 -0.43 36.81
C LEU A 90 -17.21 -1.40 37.67
N GLU A 91 -16.86 -2.68 37.71
CA GLU A 91 -17.48 -3.65 38.61
C GLU A 91 -17.24 -3.28 40.09
N GLN A 92 -15.98 -2.98 40.45
CA GLN A 92 -15.62 -2.61 41.82
C GLN A 92 -16.24 -1.27 42.23
N LEU A 93 -16.39 -0.31 41.32
CA LEU A 93 -17.14 0.92 41.55
C LEU A 93 -18.60 0.64 41.91
N ALA A 94 -19.26 -0.27 41.20
CA ALA A 94 -20.64 -0.65 41.49
C ALA A 94 -20.76 -1.20 42.92
N ARG A 95 -19.85 -2.13 43.28
CA ARG A 95 -19.79 -2.74 44.61
C ARG A 95 -19.48 -1.71 45.69
N PHE A 96 -18.49 -0.85 45.44
CA PHE A 96 -18.09 0.24 46.33
C PHE A 96 -19.27 1.17 46.63
N LEU A 97 -19.94 1.68 45.60
CA LEU A 97 -21.06 2.62 45.78
C LEU A 97 -22.28 1.95 46.40
N SER A 98 -22.55 0.69 46.05
CA SER A 98 -23.65 -0.06 46.66
C SER A 98 -23.41 -0.30 48.15
N ASP A 99 -22.20 -0.69 48.54
CA ASP A 99 -21.88 -0.97 49.94
C ASP A 99 -21.77 0.30 50.78
N THR A 100 -21.17 1.36 50.23
CA THR A 100 -20.90 2.57 50.99
C THR A 100 -22.10 3.52 51.05
N VAL A 101 -22.94 3.55 50.00
CA VAL A 101 -24.09 4.46 49.93
C VAL A 101 -25.41 3.74 50.15
N LEU A 102 -25.57 2.50 49.65
CA LEU A 102 -26.82 1.74 49.76
C LEU A 102 -26.79 0.64 50.85
N LEU A 103 -25.64 0.42 51.50
CA LEU A 103 -25.46 -0.50 52.63
C LEU A 103 -25.82 -1.98 52.33
N THR A 104 -25.44 -2.48 51.15
CA THR A 104 -25.83 -3.82 50.64
C THR A 104 -24.86 -4.95 51.01
N GLY A 105 -23.54 -4.71 51.08
CA GLY A 105 -22.55 -5.61 51.69
C GLY A 105 -21.91 -6.67 50.78
N HIS A 106 -21.59 -6.32 49.53
CA HIS A 106 -20.98 -7.20 48.53
C HIS A 106 -19.46 -7.37 48.65
N GLY A 107 -18.77 -6.45 49.32
CA GLY A 107 -17.32 -6.34 49.33
C GLY A 107 -16.76 -5.72 48.04
N PHE A 108 -15.72 -4.90 48.16
CA PHE A 108 -15.07 -4.23 47.04
C PHE A 108 -13.55 -4.15 47.24
N ASP A 109 -12.81 -4.15 46.14
CA ASP A 109 -11.37 -3.94 46.08
C ASP A 109 -11.05 -2.50 45.67
N ALA A 110 -9.95 -1.92 46.16
CA ALA A 110 -9.54 -0.55 45.84
C ALA A 110 -9.31 -0.32 44.33
N PRO A 111 -9.42 0.94 43.84
CA PRO A 111 -9.18 1.28 42.44
C PRO A 111 -7.82 0.80 41.95
N ALA A 112 -7.81 -0.01 40.89
CA ALA A 112 -6.59 -0.51 40.30
C ALA A 112 -6.07 0.47 39.23
N PRO A 113 -4.77 0.81 39.23
CA PRO A 113 -4.19 1.66 38.19
C PRO A 113 -4.27 0.98 36.83
N ALA A 114 -4.61 1.74 35.80
CA ALA A 114 -4.70 1.23 34.45
C ALA A 114 -3.47 1.68 33.64
N PRO A 115 -2.48 0.81 33.43
CA PRO A 115 -1.21 1.17 32.80
C PRO A 115 -1.41 1.62 31.35
N SER A 116 -0.43 2.32 30.79
CA SER A 116 -0.46 2.82 29.41
C SER A 116 -0.37 1.71 28.36
N TRP A 117 0.22 0.58 28.74
CA TRP A 117 0.27 -0.64 27.95
C TRP A 117 0.15 -1.88 28.87
N GLY A 118 -0.16 -3.03 28.28
CA GLY A 118 -0.17 -4.30 29.00
C GLY A 118 -0.69 -5.45 28.14
N PRO A 119 -0.59 -6.70 28.63
CA PRO A 119 -1.09 -7.86 27.93
C PRO A 119 -2.61 -7.99 28.07
N LEU A 120 -3.24 -8.57 27.04
CA LEU A 120 -4.54 -9.21 27.18
C LEU A 120 -4.28 -10.67 27.57
N GLU A 121 -4.52 -11.01 28.84
CA GLU A 121 -4.25 -12.35 29.39
C GLU A 121 -4.85 -13.45 28.50
N ARG A 122 -3.98 -14.33 28.02
CA ARG A 122 -4.33 -15.45 27.14
C ARG A 122 -3.31 -16.56 27.29
N THR A 123 -3.79 -17.80 27.35
CA THR A 123 -2.93 -18.98 27.26
C THR A 123 -2.80 -19.41 25.80
N PRO A 124 -1.61 -19.30 25.17
CA PRO A 124 -1.45 -19.64 23.76
C PRO A 124 -1.56 -21.15 23.54
N ARG A 125 -2.18 -21.54 22.42
CA ARG A 125 -2.30 -22.93 21.98
C ARG A 125 -1.21 -23.24 20.95
N GLY A 126 -0.06 -23.76 21.38
CA GLY A 126 0.99 -24.29 20.49
C GLY A 126 2.37 -23.61 20.59
N GLU A 127 3.27 -24.01 19.70
CA GLU A 127 4.70 -23.64 19.67
C GLU A 127 5.12 -22.90 18.39
N GLY A 128 4.15 -22.41 17.60
CA GLY A 128 4.40 -21.67 16.36
C GLY A 128 5.06 -20.29 16.56
N PRO A 129 5.30 -19.54 15.47
CA PRO A 129 5.91 -18.22 15.55
C PRO A 129 5.05 -17.23 16.35
N ILE A 130 5.71 -16.32 17.08
CA ILE A 130 5.01 -15.36 17.95
C ILE A 130 4.54 -14.16 17.12
N VAL A 131 3.24 -13.87 17.14
CA VAL A 131 2.64 -12.73 16.44
C VAL A 131 2.07 -11.76 17.46
N ALA A 132 2.70 -10.60 17.62
CA ALA A 132 2.18 -9.56 18.50
C ALA A 132 0.95 -8.89 17.88
N VAL A 133 -0.10 -8.69 18.67
CA VAL A 133 -1.34 -8.01 18.25
C VAL A 133 -1.48 -6.72 19.05
N LEU A 134 -1.17 -5.59 18.42
CA LEU A 134 -1.22 -4.27 19.04
C LEU A 134 -2.56 -3.59 18.79
N TYR A 135 -3.23 -3.18 19.86
CA TYR A 135 -4.51 -2.47 19.79
C TYR A 135 -4.60 -1.33 20.81
N TYR A 136 -5.53 -0.39 20.61
CA TYR A 136 -5.64 0.76 21.50
C TYR A 136 -6.08 0.38 22.92
N ARG A 137 -5.42 0.96 23.91
CA ARG A 137 -5.81 0.94 25.33
C ARG A 137 -7.28 1.33 25.53
N ALA A 138 -7.80 2.25 24.73
CA ALA A 138 -9.21 2.65 24.80
C ALA A 138 -10.19 1.47 24.63
N HIS A 139 -9.90 0.53 23.73
CA HIS A 139 -10.71 -0.68 23.54
C HIS A 139 -10.61 -1.63 24.73
N HIS A 140 -9.41 -1.77 25.31
CA HIS A 140 -9.22 -2.57 26.53
C HIS A 140 -10.01 -1.98 27.70
N MET A 141 -9.94 -0.66 27.88
CA MET A 141 -10.65 0.05 28.96
C MET A 141 -12.16 0.03 28.80
N SER A 142 -12.67 -0.05 27.57
CA SER A 142 -14.10 -0.20 27.32
C SER A 142 -14.59 -1.65 27.35
N GLY A 143 -13.70 -2.64 27.53
CA GLY A 143 -14.03 -4.06 27.41
C GLY A 143 -14.33 -4.54 25.99
N ASN A 144 -14.16 -3.67 24.97
CA ASN A 144 -14.41 -3.99 23.57
C ASN A 144 -13.18 -4.69 22.96
N THR A 145 -12.88 -5.90 23.46
CA THR A 145 -11.72 -6.69 23.04
C THR A 145 -12.09 -7.94 22.23
N ALA A 146 -13.37 -8.14 21.93
CA ALA A 146 -13.86 -9.30 21.19
C ALA A 146 -13.21 -9.43 19.81
N PHE A 147 -13.03 -8.32 19.08
CA PHE A 147 -12.36 -8.35 17.78
C PHE A 147 -10.88 -8.74 17.87
N VAL A 148 -10.20 -8.38 18.96
CA VAL A 148 -8.81 -8.79 19.23
C VAL A 148 -8.75 -10.28 19.54
N ALA A 149 -9.70 -10.78 20.34
CA ALA A 149 -9.82 -12.20 20.65
C ALA A 149 -10.03 -13.03 19.36
N ALA A 150 -10.93 -12.60 18.47
CA ALA A 150 -11.16 -13.26 17.18
C ALA A 150 -9.91 -13.31 16.30
N LEU A 151 -9.12 -12.22 16.24
CA LEU A 151 -7.85 -12.23 15.52
C LEU A 151 -6.81 -13.14 16.18
N CYS A 152 -6.77 -13.22 17.52
CA CYS A 152 -5.89 -14.14 18.23
C CYS A 152 -6.28 -15.60 17.97
N ASP A 153 -7.57 -15.91 17.96
CA ASP A 153 -8.08 -17.24 17.61
C ASP A 153 -7.65 -17.62 16.18
N ALA A 154 -7.81 -16.70 15.21
CA ALA A 154 -7.37 -16.91 13.83
C ALA A 154 -5.85 -17.10 13.70
N ILE A 155 -5.03 -16.42 14.51
CA ILE A 155 -3.57 -16.63 14.56
C ILE A 155 -3.24 -18.04 15.06
N GLU A 156 -3.93 -18.54 16.09
CA GLU A 156 -3.75 -19.91 16.59
C GLU A 156 -4.15 -20.95 15.54
N GLU A 157 -5.27 -20.72 14.84
CA GLU A 157 -5.74 -21.60 13.75
C GLU A 157 -4.75 -21.62 12.57
N ALA A 158 -4.10 -20.49 12.27
CA ALA A 158 -3.03 -20.41 11.29
C ALA A 158 -1.70 -21.05 11.76
N GLY A 159 -1.63 -21.52 13.01
CA GLY A 159 -0.46 -22.17 13.60
C GLY A 159 0.56 -21.21 14.22
N GLY A 160 0.18 -19.98 14.55
CA GLY A 160 0.99 -19.00 15.29
C GLY A 160 0.65 -18.93 16.78
N ARG A 161 1.44 -18.18 17.54
CA ARG A 161 1.18 -17.84 18.95
C ARG A 161 0.86 -16.37 19.09
N PRO A 162 -0.39 -15.97 19.43
CA PRO A 162 -0.73 -14.57 19.59
C PRO A 162 -0.12 -13.99 20.88
N LEU A 163 0.42 -12.79 20.79
CA LEU A 163 0.86 -11.95 21.92
C LEU A 163 0.06 -10.63 21.89
N PRO A 164 -1.18 -10.61 22.39
CA PRO A 164 -2.02 -9.42 22.36
C PRO A 164 -1.59 -8.40 23.43
N LEU A 165 -1.26 -7.18 22.99
CA LEU A 165 -0.85 -6.08 23.86
C LEU A 165 -1.70 -4.84 23.55
N TYR A 166 -2.32 -4.25 24.57
CA TYR A 166 -2.90 -2.93 24.43
C TYR A 166 -1.85 -1.85 24.63
N VAL A 167 -1.98 -0.74 23.92
CA VAL A 167 -1.06 0.40 24.00
C VAL A 167 -1.82 1.71 23.86
N ALA A 168 -1.38 2.76 24.55
CA ALA A 168 -1.95 4.09 24.38
C ALA A 168 -1.51 4.74 23.05
N SER A 169 -0.24 4.57 22.67
CA SER A 169 0.36 5.15 21.47
C SER A 169 1.63 4.40 21.08
N LEU A 170 1.93 4.36 19.77
CA LEU A 170 3.19 3.82 19.24
C LEU A 170 4.21 4.90 18.85
N ARG A 171 3.90 6.18 19.08
CA ARG A 171 4.81 7.30 18.76
C ARG A 171 5.97 7.43 19.74
N SER A 172 5.69 7.15 21.00
CA SER A 172 6.66 7.16 22.10
C SER A 172 6.39 5.95 23.00
N PRO A 173 6.60 4.73 22.47
CA PRO A 173 6.31 3.52 23.21
C PRO A 173 7.27 3.41 24.41
N GLU A 174 6.75 2.88 25.50
CA GLU A 174 7.52 2.61 26.71
C GLU A 174 8.66 1.60 26.41
N PRO A 175 9.86 1.76 27.00
CA PRO A 175 10.96 0.83 26.79
C PRO A 175 10.60 -0.63 27.07
N GLU A 176 9.81 -0.87 28.11
CA GLU A 176 9.37 -2.20 28.53
C GLU A 176 8.43 -2.85 27.50
N LEU A 177 7.58 -2.07 26.83
CA LEU A 177 6.76 -2.54 25.71
C LEU A 177 7.63 -2.99 24.54
N ILE A 178 8.70 -2.24 24.23
CA ILE A 178 9.63 -2.60 23.17
C ILE A 178 10.40 -3.87 23.52
N ASP A 179 10.79 -4.03 24.78
CA ASP A 179 11.47 -5.24 25.26
C ASP A 179 10.57 -6.47 25.09
N GLU A 180 9.29 -6.38 25.43
CA GLU A 180 8.30 -7.44 25.23
C GLU A 180 8.11 -7.77 23.74
N LEU A 181 8.03 -6.74 22.90
CA LEU A 181 7.90 -6.90 21.45
C LEU A 181 9.10 -7.55 20.77
N ARG A 182 10.29 -7.60 21.39
CA ARG A 182 11.45 -8.31 20.82
C ARG A 182 11.27 -9.82 20.76
N ALA A 183 10.34 -10.37 21.54
CA ALA A 183 10.00 -11.79 21.48
C ALA A 183 9.15 -12.13 20.23
N ALA A 184 8.53 -11.14 19.60
CA ALA A 184 7.67 -11.37 18.44
C ALA A 184 8.47 -11.62 17.16
N ASP A 185 7.94 -12.47 16.29
CA ASP A 185 8.46 -12.73 14.94
C ASP A 185 7.78 -11.85 13.89
N ALA A 186 6.56 -11.39 14.16
CA ALA A 186 5.82 -10.39 13.40
C ALA A 186 4.91 -9.57 14.32
N VAL A 187 4.57 -8.36 13.90
CA VAL A 187 3.67 -7.46 14.62
C VAL A 187 2.47 -7.14 13.73
N VAL A 188 1.27 -7.48 14.19
CA VAL A 188 0.00 -7.00 13.63
C VAL A 188 -0.47 -5.82 14.48
N THR A 189 -0.75 -4.68 13.86
CA THR A 189 -1.18 -3.48 14.57
C THR A 189 -2.46 -2.91 13.98
N THR A 190 -3.38 -2.54 14.86
CA THR A 190 -4.62 -1.79 14.55
C THR A 190 -4.50 -0.31 14.93
N VAL A 191 -3.42 0.05 15.62
CA VAL A 191 -3.15 1.39 16.11
C VAL A 191 -2.72 2.27 14.94
N LEU A 192 -3.22 3.51 14.89
CA LEU A 192 -2.84 4.47 13.85
C LEU A 192 -1.33 4.80 13.93
N ALA A 193 -0.78 5.35 12.84
CA ALA A 193 0.66 5.49 12.63
C ALA A 193 1.45 6.11 13.81
N ALA A 194 2.68 5.62 13.96
CA ALA A 194 3.67 6.00 14.96
C ALA A 194 4.42 7.30 14.64
N GLY A 195 4.29 7.83 13.41
CA GLY A 195 5.03 9.02 12.99
C GLY A 195 4.57 10.36 13.58
N GLY A 196 5.29 11.43 13.24
CA GLY A 196 5.24 12.75 13.88
C GLY A 196 3.87 13.47 13.88
N THR A 197 3.78 14.57 14.64
CA THR A 197 2.54 15.37 14.83
C THR A 197 2.04 16.06 13.56
N ARG A 198 2.78 16.02 12.45
CA ARG A 198 2.41 16.64 11.16
C ARG A 198 2.62 15.70 9.95
N PRO A 199 1.80 14.65 9.78
CA PRO A 199 1.90 13.74 8.62
C PRO A 199 1.75 14.44 7.27
N ALA A 200 0.99 15.55 7.24
CA ALA A 200 0.73 16.32 6.02
C ALA A 200 1.96 17.05 5.46
N GLU A 201 3.03 17.24 6.26
CA GLU A 201 4.25 17.92 5.81
C GLU A 201 5.31 16.93 5.29
N ALA A 202 5.16 15.63 5.57
CA ALA A 202 6.05 14.58 5.10
C ALA A 202 5.78 14.27 3.60
N SER A 203 6.63 14.81 2.73
CA SER A 203 6.55 14.60 1.28
C SER A 203 7.93 14.72 0.63
N ALA A 204 8.05 14.27 -0.63
CA ALA A 204 9.32 14.29 -1.35
C ALA A 204 9.88 15.72 -1.46
N GLY A 205 11.00 15.98 -0.78
CA GLY A 205 11.66 17.30 -0.72
C GLY A 205 11.26 18.18 0.48
N GLY A 206 10.52 17.63 1.46
CA GLY A 206 10.34 18.18 2.81
C GLY A 206 11.40 17.68 3.80
N ASP A 207 11.23 17.98 5.08
CA ASP A 207 12.13 17.53 6.14
C ASP A 207 11.85 16.07 6.54
N ASP A 208 12.49 15.13 5.85
CA ASP A 208 12.39 13.69 6.12
C ASP A 208 12.87 13.32 7.54
N GLU A 209 13.73 14.13 8.18
CA GLU A 209 14.18 13.87 9.57
C GLU A 209 13.06 14.11 10.60
N SER A 210 11.94 14.73 10.20
CA SER A 210 10.76 14.92 11.05
C SER A 210 9.85 13.70 11.17
N TRP A 211 10.04 12.67 10.33
CA TRP A 211 9.26 11.43 10.36
C TRP A 211 10.12 10.24 10.79
N ASP A 212 10.10 9.94 12.08
CA ASP A 212 10.69 8.73 12.64
C ASP A 212 9.63 7.62 12.66
N ALA A 213 9.86 6.52 11.91
CA ALA A 213 9.06 5.30 12.01
C ALA A 213 9.19 4.63 13.40
N GLY A 214 10.06 5.17 14.26
CA GLY A 214 10.11 4.94 15.68
C GLY A 214 10.76 3.62 16.07
N ALA A 215 10.58 3.26 17.34
CA ALA A 215 11.16 2.08 17.97
C ALA A 215 10.81 0.74 17.29
N LEU A 216 9.73 0.69 16.50
CA LEU A 216 9.34 -0.51 15.74
C LEU A 216 10.36 -0.89 14.66
N THR A 217 11.09 0.08 14.09
CA THR A 217 12.14 -0.22 13.10
C THR A 217 13.29 -1.01 13.72
N GLY A 218 13.56 -0.81 15.02
CA GLY A 218 14.60 -1.52 15.75
C GLY A 218 14.28 -2.99 16.05
N LEU A 219 13.02 -3.42 15.90
CA LEU A 219 12.59 -4.80 16.14
C LEU A 219 13.03 -5.76 15.02
N ASP A 220 13.24 -5.25 13.81
CA ASP A 220 13.69 -6.04 12.66
C ASP A 220 12.71 -7.20 12.33
N VAL A 221 11.40 -6.93 12.39
CA VAL A 221 10.31 -7.88 12.11
C VAL A 221 9.28 -7.28 11.14
N PRO A 222 8.52 -8.11 10.40
CA PRO A 222 7.40 -7.63 9.59
C PRO A 222 6.35 -6.95 10.48
N VAL A 223 5.97 -5.72 10.12
CA VAL A 223 4.86 -5.00 10.76
C VAL A 223 3.71 -4.89 9.77
N LEU A 224 2.56 -5.44 10.14
CA LEU A 224 1.35 -5.54 9.33
C LEU A 224 0.27 -4.64 9.91
N GLN A 225 -0.37 -3.85 9.06
CA GLN A 225 -1.52 -3.05 9.41
C GLN A 225 -2.79 -3.86 9.15
N ALA A 226 -3.49 -4.21 10.22
CA ALA A 226 -4.81 -4.82 10.16
C ALA A 226 -5.87 -3.71 10.25
N LEU A 227 -6.80 -3.67 9.30
CA LEU A 227 -7.72 -2.53 9.19
C LEU A 227 -8.96 -2.76 10.07
N CYS A 228 -9.29 -1.77 10.88
CA CYS A 228 -10.46 -1.70 11.75
C CYS A 228 -11.36 -0.57 11.24
N LEU A 229 -12.24 -0.85 10.27
CA LEU A 229 -12.96 0.20 9.56
C LEU A 229 -13.92 0.95 10.48
N THR A 230 -14.08 2.25 10.22
CA THR A 230 -14.94 3.12 11.05
C THR A 230 -16.40 3.13 10.61
N GLY A 231 -16.74 2.39 9.56
CA GLY A 231 -18.10 2.10 9.11
C GLY A 231 -18.51 0.64 9.37
N SER A 232 -19.77 0.33 9.10
CA SER A 232 -20.33 -1.01 9.24
C SER A 232 -19.79 -1.97 8.18
N ARG A 233 -19.91 -3.26 8.44
CA ARG A 233 -19.55 -4.34 7.52
C ARG A 233 -20.39 -4.29 6.24
N SER A 234 -21.69 -4.02 6.36
CA SER A 234 -22.60 -3.89 5.21
C SER A 234 -22.20 -2.75 4.27
N ALA A 235 -21.87 -1.58 4.82
CA ALA A 235 -21.42 -0.43 4.03
C ALA A 235 -20.09 -0.70 3.32
N TRP A 236 -19.23 -1.54 3.90
CA TRP A 236 -18.01 -2.00 3.24
C TRP A 236 -18.29 -2.96 2.09
N GLU A 237 -19.17 -3.94 2.28
CA GLU A 237 -19.54 -4.92 1.25
C GLU A 237 -20.12 -4.22 0.00
N GLU A 238 -21.03 -3.26 0.20
CA GLU A 238 -21.69 -2.51 -0.88
C GLU A 238 -20.81 -1.47 -1.59
N ASN A 239 -19.64 -1.14 -1.04
CA ASN A 239 -18.77 -0.10 -1.56
C ASN A 239 -17.59 -0.65 -2.38
N ASP A 240 -17.57 -0.38 -3.69
CA ASP A 240 -16.49 -0.78 -4.60
C ASP A 240 -15.14 -0.08 -4.29
N GLU A 241 -15.15 1.10 -3.67
CA GLU A 241 -13.91 1.73 -3.20
C GLU A 241 -13.28 0.94 -2.03
N GLY A 242 -14.12 0.23 -1.26
CA GLY A 242 -13.74 -0.63 -0.14
C GLY A 242 -13.27 0.07 1.13
N VAL A 243 -12.91 1.35 1.12
CA VAL A 243 -12.60 2.09 2.36
C VAL A 243 -13.10 3.53 2.28
N SER A 244 -13.47 4.10 3.42
CA SER A 244 -13.82 5.51 3.50
C SER A 244 -12.58 6.40 3.26
N PRO A 245 -12.72 7.65 2.79
CA PRO A 245 -11.58 8.56 2.64
C PRO A 245 -10.80 8.78 3.95
N LEU A 246 -11.50 8.74 5.09
CA LEU A 246 -10.90 8.84 6.42
C LEU A 246 -10.02 7.62 6.72
N ASP A 247 -10.54 6.41 6.49
CA ASP A 247 -9.81 5.17 6.73
C ASP A 247 -8.66 4.99 5.73
N ALA A 248 -8.86 5.36 4.47
CA ALA A 248 -7.81 5.36 3.45
C ALA A 248 -6.62 6.25 3.86
N ALA A 249 -6.90 7.40 4.48
CA ALA A 249 -5.84 8.26 4.98
C ALA A 249 -5.21 7.72 6.27
N ALA A 250 -6.04 7.46 7.29
CA ALA A 250 -5.58 7.17 8.65
C ALA A 250 -5.01 5.76 8.81
N GLN A 251 -5.57 4.77 8.11
CA GLN A 251 -5.24 3.35 8.26
C GLN A 251 -4.42 2.78 7.11
N ILE A 252 -4.34 3.45 5.96
CA ILE A 252 -3.57 2.95 4.80
C ILE A 252 -2.43 3.91 4.46
N ALA A 253 -2.77 5.12 3.97
CA ALA A 253 -1.78 6.04 3.43
C ALA A 253 -0.77 6.48 4.49
N VAL A 254 -1.19 6.85 5.70
CA VAL A 254 -0.26 7.27 6.76
C VAL A 254 0.52 6.08 7.35
N PRO A 255 -0.07 4.91 7.63
CA PRO A 255 0.70 3.73 8.06
C PRO A 255 1.69 3.20 7.03
N GLU A 256 1.44 3.44 5.73
CA GLU A 256 2.47 3.24 4.72
C GLU A 256 3.71 4.04 5.09
N PHE A 257 3.58 5.27 5.66
CA PHE A 257 4.65 6.14 6.20
C PHE A 257 5.45 5.54 7.38
N ASP A 258 5.03 4.43 7.96
CA ASP A 258 5.84 3.66 8.91
C ASP A 258 6.53 2.45 8.26
N GLY A 259 6.16 2.10 7.03
CA GLY A 259 6.72 0.96 6.30
C GLY A 259 5.93 -0.33 6.53
N ARG A 260 4.74 -0.20 7.14
CA ARG A 260 3.84 -1.32 7.43
C ARG A 260 3.30 -1.94 6.15
N LEU A 261 3.08 -3.24 6.18
CA LEU A 261 2.39 -3.99 5.14
C LEU A 261 0.89 -3.79 5.32
N ILE A 262 0.21 -3.29 4.28
CA ILE A 262 -1.23 -3.09 4.32
C ILE A 262 -1.89 -4.43 4.01
N THR A 263 -2.78 -4.88 4.91
CA THR A 263 -3.52 -6.15 4.76
C THR A 263 -4.98 -5.88 4.37
N VAL A 264 -5.95 -6.46 5.08
CA VAL A 264 -7.39 -6.38 4.80
C VAL A 264 -8.16 -5.88 6.03
N PRO A 265 -9.39 -5.38 5.86
CA PRO A 265 -10.28 -5.08 6.98
C PRO A 265 -10.78 -6.37 7.62
N PHE A 266 -10.49 -6.52 8.91
CA PHE A 266 -10.92 -7.69 9.69
C PHE A 266 -11.95 -7.34 10.76
N SER A 267 -12.18 -6.05 11.03
CA SER A 267 -13.22 -5.61 11.95
C SER A 267 -13.87 -4.31 11.50
N PHE A 268 -15.13 -4.16 11.88
CA PHE A 268 -16.03 -3.09 11.45
C PHE A 268 -16.71 -2.47 12.65
N LYS A 269 -16.93 -1.16 12.58
CA LYS A 269 -17.60 -0.43 13.65
C LYS A 269 -19.10 -0.58 13.49
N GLU A 270 -19.72 -1.26 14.44
CA GLU A 270 -21.16 -1.46 14.52
C GLU A 270 -21.73 -0.71 15.72
N ILE A 271 -23.05 -0.51 15.71
CA ILE A 271 -23.80 0.00 16.85
C ILE A 271 -24.56 -1.19 17.45
N ASP A 272 -24.33 -1.47 18.73
CA ASP A 272 -25.05 -2.55 19.42
C ASP A 272 -26.49 -2.18 19.78
N GLU A 273 -27.22 -3.12 20.38
CA GLU A 273 -28.63 -2.93 20.79
C GLU A 273 -28.82 -1.78 21.78
N ASP A 274 -27.77 -1.46 22.55
CA ASP A 274 -27.75 -0.37 23.53
C ASP A 274 -27.32 0.98 22.92
N GLY A 275 -27.09 1.03 21.61
CA GLY A 275 -26.69 2.24 20.90
C GLY A 275 -25.22 2.62 21.08
N LEU A 276 -24.39 1.70 21.58
CA LEU A 276 -22.96 1.90 21.80
C LEU A 276 -22.13 1.39 20.61
N PRO A 277 -21.05 2.09 20.25
CA PRO A 277 -20.17 1.64 19.18
C PRO A 277 -19.28 0.47 19.63
N ALA A 278 -19.37 -0.65 18.94
CA ALA A 278 -18.52 -1.83 19.13
C ALA A 278 -17.74 -2.15 17.85
N TYR A 279 -16.58 -2.81 17.99
CA TYR A 279 -15.85 -3.32 16.83
C TYR A 279 -16.14 -4.82 16.73
N VAL A 280 -16.77 -5.22 15.63
CA VAL A 280 -17.16 -6.61 15.37
C VAL A 280 -16.20 -7.16 14.31
N ALA A 281 -15.56 -8.29 14.62
CA ALA A 281 -14.65 -8.95 13.69
C ALA A 281 -15.42 -9.74 12.63
N ASP A 282 -14.89 -9.75 11.41
CA ASP A 282 -15.23 -10.73 10.38
C ASP A 282 -14.22 -11.89 10.49
N PRO A 283 -14.66 -13.12 10.86
CA PRO A 283 -13.76 -14.25 11.09
C PRO A 283 -12.92 -14.65 9.87
N GLU A 284 -13.50 -14.58 8.66
CA GLU A 284 -12.80 -14.98 7.45
C GLU A 284 -11.72 -13.97 7.08
N ARG A 285 -12.00 -12.67 7.25
CA ARG A 285 -10.99 -11.63 7.08
C ARG A 285 -9.93 -11.64 8.19
N ALA A 286 -10.30 -12.00 9.41
CA ALA A 286 -9.33 -12.21 10.50
C ALA A 286 -8.37 -13.37 10.16
N ALA A 287 -8.87 -14.45 9.54
CA ALA A 287 -8.05 -15.55 9.04
C ALA A 287 -7.07 -15.09 7.95
N ARG A 288 -7.49 -14.22 7.01
CA ARG A 288 -6.58 -13.62 6.01
C ARG A 288 -5.45 -12.82 6.67
N VAL A 289 -5.76 -11.94 7.63
CA VAL A 289 -4.73 -11.16 8.35
C VAL A 289 -3.77 -12.09 9.10
N ALA A 290 -4.32 -13.07 9.82
CA ALA A 290 -3.56 -14.06 10.58
C ALA A 290 -2.64 -14.89 9.67
N GLY A 291 -3.17 -15.39 8.55
CA GLY A 291 -2.41 -16.17 7.56
C GLY A 291 -1.23 -15.39 6.98
N ILE A 292 -1.45 -14.14 6.56
CA ILE A 292 -0.38 -13.26 6.07
C ILE A 292 0.67 -13.06 7.17
N ALA A 293 0.25 -12.74 8.40
CA ALA A 293 1.15 -12.50 9.52
C ALA A 293 2.00 -13.74 9.88
N VAL A 294 1.38 -14.92 9.98
CA VAL A 294 2.06 -16.17 10.31
C VAL A 294 3.00 -16.59 9.19
N ARG A 295 2.60 -16.48 7.90
CA ARG A 295 3.52 -16.77 6.79
C ARG A 295 4.73 -15.84 6.79
N HIS A 296 4.53 -14.55 7.04
CA HIS A 296 5.63 -13.59 7.18
C HIS A 296 6.55 -13.93 8.36
N ALA A 297 5.99 -14.30 9.52
CA ALA A 297 6.74 -14.66 10.70
C ALA A 297 7.56 -15.95 10.49
N ARG A 298 6.96 -16.95 9.83
CA ARG A 298 7.59 -18.25 9.54
C ARG A 298 8.84 -18.14 8.68
N LEU A 299 8.91 -17.15 7.77
CA LEU A 299 10.07 -16.95 6.89
C LEU A 299 11.42 -16.79 7.61
N ARG A 300 11.41 -16.29 8.86
CA ARG A 300 12.62 -16.18 9.68
C ARG A 300 13.11 -17.54 10.22
N HIS A 301 12.20 -18.49 10.38
CA HIS A 301 12.46 -19.80 10.98
C HIS A 301 12.79 -20.89 9.96
N ILE A 302 12.47 -20.69 8.68
CA ILE A 302 12.81 -21.66 7.62
C ILE A 302 14.29 -21.49 7.25
N PRO A 303 15.11 -22.56 7.29
CA PRO A 303 16.48 -22.53 6.78
C PRO A 303 16.54 -22.12 5.31
N ALA A 304 17.57 -21.37 4.89
CA ALA A 304 17.69 -20.89 3.51
C ALA A 304 17.61 -22.02 2.47
N ALA A 305 18.23 -23.16 2.75
CA ALA A 305 18.23 -24.33 1.87
C ALA A 305 16.83 -24.95 1.68
N GLU A 306 15.92 -24.79 2.64
CA GLU A 306 14.58 -25.37 2.59
C GLU A 306 13.52 -24.41 2.03
N LYS A 307 13.87 -23.13 1.85
CA LYS A 307 12.93 -22.10 1.39
C LYS A 307 12.52 -22.30 -0.06
N ARG A 308 11.21 -22.39 -0.28
CA ARG A 308 10.59 -22.48 -1.60
C ARG A 308 10.21 -21.11 -2.14
N LEU A 309 10.71 -20.76 -3.32
CA LEU A 309 10.53 -19.46 -3.94
C LEU A 309 9.86 -19.59 -5.31
N ALA A 310 8.87 -18.74 -5.57
CA ALA A 310 8.30 -18.55 -6.90
C ALA A 310 8.73 -17.19 -7.48
N LEU A 311 9.46 -17.20 -8.59
CA LEU A 311 9.88 -16.02 -9.35
C LEU A 311 8.95 -15.85 -10.56
N VAL A 312 8.08 -14.84 -10.50
CA VAL A 312 7.09 -14.54 -11.53
C VAL A 312 7.60 -13.39 -12.41
N LEU A 313 7.59 -13.61 -13.72
CA LEU A 313 7.93 -12.60 -14.72
C LEU A 313 6.66 -12.09 -15.40
N SER A 314 6.47 -10.77 -15.41
CA SER A 314 5.35 -10.15 -16.12
C SER A 314 5.40 -10.45 -17.61
N ALA A 315 4.25 -10.71 -18.23
CA ALA A 315 4.13 -10.86 -19.68
C ALA A 315 2.84 -10.18 -20.14
N TYR A 316 2.92 -8.88 -20.41
CA TYR A 316 1.81 -8.10 -20.97
C TYR A 316 2.27 -7.15 -22.08
N PRO A 317 1.68 -7.24 -23.29
CA PRO A 317 0.84 -8.33 -23.81
C PRO A 317 1.55 -9.70 -23.82
N THR A 318 0.84 -10.80 -24.06
CA THR A 318 1.33 -12.21 -23.95
C THR A 318 2.36 -12.65 -24.99
N LYS A 319 2.87 -11.72 -25.81
CA LYS A 319 3.85 -12.01 -26.87
C LYS A 319 5.21 -12.38 -26.28
N HIS A 320 5.92 -13.29 -26.96
CA HIS A 320 7.27 -13.70 -26.52
C HIS A 320 8.26 -12.54 -26.36
N SER A 321 8.15 -11.49 -27.19
CA SER A 321 8.98 -10.28 -27.11
C SER A 321 8.71 -9.41 -25.86
N ARG A 322 7.71 -9.74 -25.05
CA ARG A 322 7.27 -8.99 -23.88
C ARG A 322 7.42 -9.77 -22.57
N ILE A 323 7.99 -10.97 -22.59
CA ILE A 323 8.27 -11.73 -21.37
C ILE A 323 9.31 -10.97 -20.54
N GLY A 324 9.02 -10.75 -19.26
CA GLY A 324 9.84 -9.96 -18.36
C GLY A 324 9.86 -8.47 -18.70
N ASN A 325 8.88 -7.95 -19.44
CA ASN A 325 8.80 -6.52 -19.75
C ASN A 325 8.66 -5.71 -18.46
N ALA A 326 9.74 -5.03 -18.06
CA ALA A 326 9.74 -4.16 -16.90
C ALA A 326 10.36 -2.81 -17.25
N VAL A 327 9.67 -1.73 -16.88
CA VAL A 327 10.08 -0.37 -17.27
C VAL A 327 11.44 -0.03 -16.67
N GLY A 328 12.44 0.15 -17.53
CA GLY A 328 13.79 0.58 -17.15
C GLY A 328 14.61 -0.47 -16.39
N LEU A 329 14.19 -1.73 -16.38
CA LEU A 329 14.87 -2.86 -15.75
C LEU A 329 15.22 -3.90 -16.81
N ASP A 330 16.46 -4.38 -16.77
CA ASP A 330 16.88 -5.58 -17.48
C ASP A 330 16.46 -6.80 -16.65
N THR A 331 15.24 -7.26 -16.86
CA THR A 331 14.62 -8.34 -16.07
C THR A 331 15.37 -9.66 -16.17
N PRO A 332 15.77 -10.15 -17.37
CA PRO A 332 16.52 -11.40 -17.49
C PRO A 332 17.86 -11.35 -16.74
N ALA A 333 18.65 -10.28 -16.93
CA ALA A 333 19.92 -10.13 -16.23
C ALA A 333 19.72 -9.96 -14.72
N SER A 334 18.67 -9.25 -14.30
CA SER A 334 18.33 -9.06 -12.88
C SER A 334 17.88 -10.36 -12.22
N ALA A 335 17.14 -11.23 -12.93
CA ALA A 335 16.72 -12.54 -12.47
C ALA A 335 17.94 -13.43 -12.22
N VAL A 336 18.84 -13.56 -13.20
CA VAL A 336 20.07 -14.35 -13.08
C VAL A 336 20.94 -13.85 -11.92
N ALA A 337 21.08 -12.54 -11.77
CA ALA A 337 21.88 -11.97 -10.68
C ALA A 337 21.24 -12.19 -9.29
N LEU A 338 19.92 -12.07 -9.19
CA LEU A 338 19.16 -12.40 -7.97
C LEU A 338 19.35 -13.88 -7.60
N LEU A 339 19.15 -14.80 -8.55
CA LEU A 339 19.26 -16.24 -8.32
C LEU A 339 20.70 -16.64 -7.94
N ARG A 340 21.73 -16.03 -8.54
CA ARG A 340 23.13 -16.23 -8.14
C ARG A 340 23.35 -15.81 -6.70
N ARG A 341 22.84 -14.63 -6.32
CA ARG A 341 22.95 -14.14 -4.94
C ARG A 341 22.23 -15.05 -3.96
N LEU A 342 21.01 -15.50 -4.27
CA LEU A 342 20.28 -16.43 -3.40
C LEU A 342 21.07 -17.73 -3.19
N ARG A 343 21.67 -18.29 -4.23
CA ARG A 343 22.51 -19.49 -4.10
C ARG A 343 23.77 -19.24 -3.25
N GLU A 344 24.41 -18.07 -3.37
CA GLU A 344 25.51 -17.67 -2.48
C GLU A 344 25.09 -17.54 -1.01
N GLU A 345 23.83 -17.19 -0.76
CA GLU A 345 23.23 -17.10 0.59
C GLU A 345 22.75 -18.47 1.12
N GLY A 346 22.95 -19.55 0.37
CA GLY A 346 22.63 -20.92 0.79
C GLY A 346 21.22 -21.38 0.46
N TYR A 347 20.52 -20.70 -0.46
CA TYR A 347 19.28 -21.25 -1.03
C TYR A 347 19.60 -22.41 -1.96
N ASP A 348 18.84 -23.51 -1.85
CA ASP A 348 19.02 -24.71 -2.64
C ASP A 348 17.96 -24.80 -3.74
N PHE A 349 18.40 -24.92 -4.99
CA PHE A 349 17.54 -25.09 -6.17
C PHE A 349 17.58 -26.52 -6.71
N GLY A 350 18.14 -27.46 -5.92
CA GLY A 350 18.36 -28.85 -6.32
C GLY A 350 19.49 -29.04 -7.32
N ASP A 351 19.60 -30.25 -7.84
CA ASP A 351 20.69 -30.68 -8.74
C ASP A 351 20.53 -30.20 -10.20
N GLY A 352 19.37 -29.61 -10.53
CA GLY A 352 19.07 -29.15 -11.89
C GLY A 352 19.84 -27.88 -12.25
N GLU A 353 20.35 -27.82 -13.49
CA GLU A 353 20.97 -26.60 -14.01
C GLU A 353 19.90 -25.57 -14.35
N VAL A 354 19.89 -24.45 -13.62
CA VAL A 354 19.06 -23.29 -13.96
C VAL A 354 19.68 -22.57 -15.16
N PRO A 355 18.98 -22.46 -16.32
CA PRO A 355 19.49 -21.81 -17.52
C PRO A 355 19.94 -20.37 -17.24
N GLY A 356 21.04 -19.93 -17.86
CA GLY A 356 21.60 -18.59 -17.66
C GLY A 356 22.39 -18.42 -16.35
N LEU A 357 22.25 -19.32 -15.38
CA LEU A 357 22.81 -19.12 -14.05
C LEU A 357 24.32 -19.37 -13.99
N ALA A 358 24.82 -20.35 -14.73
CA ALA A 358 26.26 -20.62 -14.86
C ALA A 358 26.93 -19.64 -15.83
N SER A 359 26.37 -19.49 -17.04
CA SER A 359 26.84 -18.59 -18.11
C SER A 359 26.77 -17.11 -17.72
N GLY A 360 25.71 -16.71 -17.01
CA GLY A 360 25.39 -15.31 -16.70
C GLY A 360 24.53 -14.65 -17.77
N ASP A 361 24.04 -15.42 -18.73
CA ASP A 361 23.23 -14.94 -19.83
C ASP A 361 21.73 -15.04 -19.49
N GLY A 362 21.07 -13.89 -19.36
CA GLY A 362 19.63 -13.84 -19.12
C GLY A 362 18.80 -14.40 -20.28
N ASP A 363 19.34 -14.39 -21.50
CA ASP A 363 18.61 -14.83 -22.69
C ASP A 363 18.40 -16.35 -22.68
N GLU A 364 19.30 -17.11 -22.08
CA GLU A 364 19.13 -18.56 -21.86
C GLU A 364 17.90 -18.85 -20.99
N LEU A 365 17.69 -18.06 -19.93
CA LEU A 365 16.52 -18.21 -19.06
C LEU A 365 15.21 -17.93 -19.79
N ILE A 366 15.16 -16.86 -20.58
CA ILE A 366 13.96 -16.49 -21.33
C ILE A 366 13.66 -17.50 -22.43
N ARG A 367 14.67 -17.98 -23.16
CA ARG A 367 14.49 -19.04 -24.17
C ARG A 367 13.94 -20.33 -23.55
N ALA A 368 14.48 -20.76 -22.40
CA ALA A 368 13.98 -21.93 -21.70
C ALA A 368 12.53 -21.77 -21.24
N LEU A 369 12.12 -20.58 -20.80
CA LEU A 369 10.72 -20.30 -20.45
C LEU A 369 9.78 -20.33 -21.66
N ILE A 370 10.23 -19.83 -22.81
CA ILE A 370 9.48 -19.90 -24.07
C ILE A 370 9.32 -21.36 -24.52
N GLU A 371 10.40 -22.15 -24.46
CA GLU A 371 10.40 -23.58 -24.81
C GLU A 371 9.50 -24.40 -23.88
N ALA A 372 9.35 -23.99 -22.62
CA ALA A 372 8.40 -24.59 -21.67
C ALA A 372 6.92 -24.28 -21.97
N GLY A 373 6.60 -23.66 -23.12
CA GLY A 373 5.23 -23.50 -23.61
C GLY A 373 4.62 -22.14 -23.30
N GLY A 374 5.36 -21.05 -23.51
CA GLY A 374 4.90 -19.67 -23.28
C GLY A 374 3.48 -19.37 -23.78
N HIS A 375 2.85 -18.32 -23.24
CA HIS A 375 1.43 -18.02 -23.48
C HIS A 375 1.09 -17.40 -24.85
N ASP A 376 2.03 -17.38 -25.81
CA ASP A 376 1.80 -16.86 -27.16
C ASP A 376 1.18 -17.95 -28.05
N GLN A 377 -0.14 -17.87 -28.26
CA GLN A 377 -0.89 -18.91 -29.00
C GLN A 377 -0.41 -19.11 -30.44
N ASP A 378 0.18 -18.08 -31.07
CA ASP A 378 0.70 -18.19 -32.44
C ASP A 378 1.89 -19.17 -32.54
N TRP A 379 2.57 -19.41 -31.41
CA TRP A 379 3.80 -20.20 -31.33
C TRP A 379 3.71 -21.39 -30.38
N LEU A 380 2.62 -21.52 -29.62
CA LEU A 380 2.40 -22.63 -28.70
C LEU A 380 1.90 -23.87 -29.46
N THR A 381 2.74 -24.89 -29.54
CA THR A 381 2.36 -26.18 -30.15
C THR A 381 1.72 -27.12 -29.14
N GLU A 382 0.83 -28.00 -29.60
CA GLU A 382 0.25 -29.07 -28.78
C GLU A 382 1.34 -29.97 -28.15
N GLU A 383 2.43 -30.22 -28.87
CA GLU A 383 3.56 -31.01 -28.36
C GLU A 383 4.27 -30.32 -27.18
N GLN A 384 4.46 -28.99 -27.25
CA GLN A 384 5.06 -28.24 -26.13
C GLN A 384 4.14 -28.28 -24.90
N LEU A 385 2.83 -28.10 -25.10
CA LEU A 385 1.84 -28.19 -24.03
C LEU A 385 1.82 -29.59 -23.39
N ALA A 386 1.85 -30.65 -24.20
CA ALA A 386 1.82 -32.04 -23.75
C ALA A 386 3.11 -32.50 -23.02
N ARG A 387 4.26 -31.92 -23.38
CA ARG A 387 5.57 -32.22 -22.76
C ARG A 387 5.84 -31.43 -21.49
N ASN A 388 5.11 -30.34 -21.23
CA ASN A 388 5.35 -29.49 -20.08
C ASN A 388 5.16 -30.27 -18.75
N PRO A 389 6.18 -30.26 -17.85
CA PRO A 389 6.13 -31.01 -16.61
C PRO A 389 5.32 -30.33 -15.49
N VAL A 390 5.04 -29.03 -15.59
CA VAL A 390 4.31 -28.26 -14.57
C VAL A 390 2.83 -28.22 -14.90
N ARG A 391 2.08 -29.10 -14.22
CA ARG A 391 0.67 -29.38 -14.50
C ARG A 391 -0.12 -29.44 -13.20
N ILE A 392 -1.33 -28.90 -13.24
CA ILE A 392 -2.27 -28.91 -12.11
C ILE A 392 -3.44 -29.80 -12.48
N PRO A 393 -3.67 -30.91 -11.76
CA PRO A 393 -4.83 -31.75 -12.00
C PRO A 393 -6.13 -30.96 -11.84
N ALA A 394 -7.08 -31.09 -12.77
CA ALA A 394 -8.36 -30.39 -12.68
C ALA A 394 -9.15 -30.76 -11.41
N ALA A 395 -8.95 -31.96 -10.85
CA ALA A 395 -9.55 -32.37 -9.59
C ALA A 395 -9.07 -31.51 -8.40
N ASP A 396 -7.76 -31.23 -8.32
CA ASP A 396 -7.18 -30.38 -7.28
C ASP A 396 -7.66 -28.94 -7.43
N TYR A 397 -7.65 -28.42 -8.65
CA TYR A 397 -8.18 -27.09 -8.90
C TYR A 397 -9.66 -26.96 -8.54
N ARG A 398 -10.51 -27.93 -8.91
CA ARG A 398 -11.95 -27.92 -8.56
C ARG A 398 -12.17 -27.93 -7.04
N ARG A 399 -11.36 -28.70 -6.29
CA ARG A 399 -11.41 -28.71 -4.82
C ARG A 399 -11.11 -27.33 -4.25
N TRP A 400 -10.05 -26.66 -4.70
CA TRP A 400 -9.71 -25.33 -4.24
C TRP A 400 -10.69 -24.26 -4.71
N PHE A 401 -11.13 -24.33 -5.97
CA PHE A 401 -12.08 -23.39 -6.53
C PHE A 401 -13.39 -23.40 -5.76
N ALA A 402 -13.85 -24.57 -5.28
CA ALA A 402 -15.06 -24.70 -4.46
C ALA A 402 -15.00 -23.99 -3.10
N THR A 403 -13.81 -23.63 -2.60
CA THR A 403 -13.68 -22.87 -1.34
C THR A 403 -13.79 -21.36 -1.53
N LEU A 404 -13.79 -20.88 -2.78
CA LEU A 404 -13.94 -19.44 -3.08
C LEU A 404 -15.39 -18.97 -2.87
N PRO A 405 -15.60 -17.69 -2.53
CA PRO A 405 -16.93 -17.12 -2.41
C PRO A 405 -17.77 -17.32 -3.67
N GLU A 406 -19.06 -17.61 -3.48
CA GLU A 406 -19.99 -17.89 -4.58
C GLU A 406 -20.07 -16.75 -5.60
N GLU A 407 -19.98 -15.50 -5.15
CA GLU A 407 -19.94 -14.31 -6.01
C GLU A 407 -18.80 -14.40 -7.04
N LEU A 408 -17.57 -14.65 -6.58
CA LEU A 408 -16.40 -14.78 -7.45
C LEU A 408 -16.52 -16.02 -8.35
N ARG A 409 -16.96 -17.16 -7.81
CA ARG A 409 -17.13 -18.39 -8.61
C ARG A 409 -18.12 -18.18 -9.74
N THR A 410 -19.26 -17.57 -9.44
CA THR A 410 -20.31 -17.27 -10.43
C THR A 410 -19.80 -16.33 -11.51
N ALA A 411 -19.06 -15.27 -11.13
CA ALA A 411 -18.46 -14.35 -12.09
C ALA A 411 -17.48 -15.06 -13.01
N VAL A 412 -16.58 -15.88 -12.46
CA VAL A 412 -15.60 -16.66 -13.24
C VAL A 412 -16.32 -17.64 -14.16
N GLU A 413 -17.27 -18.43 -13.66
CA GLU A 413 -17.96 -19.45 -14.45
C GLU A 413 -18.80 -18.85 -15.59
N LYS A 414 -19.39 -17.68 -15.37
CA LYS A 414 -20.13 -16.95 -16.40
C LYS A 414 -19.26 -16.56 -17.59
N HIS A 415 -17.99 -16.22 -17.37
CA HIS A 415 -17.08 -15.75 -18.43
C HIS A 415 -16.20 -16.85 -18.99
N TRP A 416 -15.81 -17.82 -18.17
CA TRP A 416 -14.79 -18.82 -18.50
C TRP A 416 -15.33 -20.26 -18.52
N GLY A 417 -16.64 -20.45 -18.32
CA GLY A 417 -17.27 -21.77 -18.24
C GLY A 417 -17.02 -22.46 -16.90
N PRO A 418 -17.46 -23.71 -16.72
CA PRO A 418 -17.20 -24.45 -15.48
C PRO A 418 -15.71 -24.79 -15.32
N ALA A 419 -15.22 -24.83 -14.07
CA ALA A 419 -13.87 -25.28 -13.76
C ALA A 419 -13.59 -26.70 -14.33
N PRO A 420 -12.43 -26.95 -14.97
CA PRO A 420 -11.21 -26.13 -15.03
C PRO A 420 -11.15 -25.10 -16.18
N GLY A 421 -12.24 -24.87 -16.91
CA GLY A 421 -12.26 -24.07 -18.14
C GLY A 421 -11.61 -24.79 -19.32
N GLU A 422 -11.22 -24.00 -20.34
CA GLU A 422 -10.62 -24.51 -21.58
C GLU A 422 -9.19 -23.98 -21.83
N MET A 423 -8.79 -22.92 -21.13
CA MET A 423 -7.53 -22.22 -21.35
C MET A 423 -6.32 -23.02 -20.83
N PHE A 424 -5.40 -23.37 -21.74
CA PHE A 424 -4.21 -24.18 -21.47
C PHE A 424 -4.51 -25.50 -20.74
N VAL A 425 -5.65 -26.13 -21.05
CA VAL A 425 -6.03 -27.43 -20.50
C VAL A 425 -5.66 -28.54 -21.49
N ASP A 426 -4.81 -29.47 -21.05
CA ASP A 426 -4.47 -30.66 -21.82
C ASP A 426 -5.23 -31.88 -21.29
N ARG A 427 -5.99 -32.53 -22.18
CA ARG A 427 -6.80 -33.74 -21.89
C ARG A 427 -6.20 -35.02 -22.45
N GLY A 428 -4.94 -34.99 -22.92
CA GLY A 428 -4.27 -36.14 -23.51
C GLY A 428 -3.89 -37.23 -22.48
N ARG A 429 -3.60 -36.85 -21.23
CA ARG A 429 -3.20 -37.78 -20.16
C ARG A 429 -4.34 -38.16 -19.24
N ASP A 430 -5.11 -37.15 -18.83
CA ASP A 430 -6.31 -37.30 -18.01
C ASP A 430 -7.51 -36.77 -18.78
N ARG A 431 -8.59 -37.54 -18.80
CA ARG A 431 -9.85 -37.15 -19.44
C ARG A 431 -10.49 -35.95 -18.72
N ASP A 432 -10.24 -35.81 -17.42
CA ASP A 432 -10.70 -34.67 -16.62
C ASP A 432 -9.87 -33.39 -16.89
N GLY A 433 -8.68 -33.55 -17.46
CA GLY A 433 -7.79 -32.48 -17.90
C GLY A 433 -6.78 -32.02 -16.85
N ASP A 434 -5.63 -31.56 -17.34
CA ASP A 434 -4.63 -30.86 -16.54
C ASP A 434 -4.48 -29.42 -17.03
N ILE A 435 -4.44 -28.47 -16.09
CA ILE A 435 -4.10 -27.08 -16.39
C ILE A 435 -2.57 -26.98 -16.47
N VAL A 436 -2.04 -26.54 -17.61
CA VAL A 436 -0.60 -26.48 -17.88
C VAL A 436 -0.05 -25.06 -17.62
N LEU A 437 1.07 -24.96 -16.88
CA LEU A 437 1.70 -23.68 -16.57
C LEU A 437 3.02 -23.51 -17.33
N ALA A 438 3.22 -22.36 -17.98
CA ALA A 438 4.50 -21.99 -18.59
C ALA A 438 5.52 -21.65 -17.49
N ALA A 439 6.19 -22.69 -16.98
CA ALA A 439 7.07 -22.59 -15.82
C ALA A 439 8.23 -23.59 -15.88
N LEU A 440 9.32 -23.23 -15.22
CA LEU A 440 10.49 -24.06 -14.97
C LEU A 440 10.61 -24.33 -13.48
N ARG A 441 10.80 -25.59 -13.10
CA ARG A 441 10.93 -26.01 -11.69
C ARG A 441 12.30 -26.63 -11.44
N PHE A 442 13.00 -26.13 -10.43
CA PHE A 442 14.30 -26.60 -9.98
C PHE A 442 14.28 -26.72 -8.45
N GLY A 443 14.09 -27.93 -7.91
CA GLY A 443 14.03 -28.15 -6.46
C GLY A 443 13.03 -27.21 -5.77
N ASN A 444 13.56 -26.29 -4.95
CA ASN A 444 12.79 -25.27 -4.22
C ASN A 444 12.59 -23.96 -4.99
N LEU A 445 12.97 -23.87 -6.26
CA LEU A 445 12.74 -22.72 -7.14
C LEU A 445 11.71 -23.04 -8.22
N LEU A 446 10.74 -22.15 -8.37
CA LEU A 446 9.84 -22.10 -9.50
C LEU A 446 10.04 -20.77 -10.23
N VAL A 447 10.30 -20.80 -11.54
CA VAL A 447 10.34 -19.60 -12.39
C VAL A 447 9.19 -19.71 -13.38
N LEU A 448 8.32 -18.71 -13.44
CA LEU A 448 7.14 -18.77 -14.31
C LEU A 448 6.85 -17.44 -14.99
N ILE A 449 6.18 -17.55 -16.14
CA ILE A 449 5.55 -16.43 -16.79
C ILE A 449 4.22 -16.17 -16.07
N GLN A 450 3.92 -14.92 -15.75
CA GLN A 450 2.65 -14.54 -15.15
C GLN A 450 1.50 -14.98 -16.07
N PRO A 451 0.48 -15.69 -15.53
CA PRO A 451 -0.68 -16.08 -16.32
C PRO A 451 -1.37 -14.89 -17.01
N PRO A 452 -1.92 -15.09 -18.22
CA PRO A 452 -2.55 -14.03 -18.96
C PRO A 452 -3.85 -13.57 -18.31
N ARG A 453 -4.17 -12.30 -18.52
CA ARG A 453 -5.38 -11.67 -17.95
C ARG A 453 -6.69 -12.17 -18.58
N GLY A 454 -6.64 -12.69 -19.81
CA GLY A 454 -7.78 -13.21 -20.56
C GLY A 454 -8.29 -12.33 -21.72
N PHE A 455 -7.80 -11.10 -21.85
CA PHE A 455 -8.29 -10.17 -22.89
C PHE A 455 -7.94 -10.60 -24.33
N GLY A 456 -6.84 -11.32 -24.54
CA GLY A 456 -6.48 -11.83 -25.88
C GLY A 456 -7.41 -12.97 -26.32
N GLU A 457 -7.93 -13.71 -25.35
CA GLU A 457 -8.77 -14.89 -25.51
C GLU A 457 -10.27 -14.54 -25.60
N ASN A 458 -10.65 -13.35 -25.09
CA ASN A 458 -11.95 -12.75 -25.35
C ASN A 458 -11.81 -11.28 -25.84
N PRO A 459 -11.52 -11.07 -27.14
CA PRO A 459 -11.33 -9.73 -27.69
C PRO A 459 -12.55 -8.81 -27.56
N ILE A 460 -13.76 -9.38 -27.44
CA ILE A 460 -15.00 -8.62 -27.24
C ILE A 460 -15.01 -7.99 -25.84
N ALA A 461 -14.48 -8.68 -24.83
CA ALA A 461 -14.38 -8.18 -23.46
C ALA A 461 -13.52 -6.91 -23.36
N ILE A 462 -12.53 -6.72 -24.25
CA ILE A 462 -11.73 -5.48 -24.29
C ILE A 462 -12.61 -4.24 -24.47
N TYR A 463 -13.71 -4.34 -25.23
CA TYR A 463 -14.59 -3.21 -25.55
C TYR A 463 -15.77 -3.06 -24.60
N HIS A 464 -16.15 -4.14 -23.90
CA HIS A 464 -17.43 -4.20 -23.19
C HIS A 464 -17.31 -4.55 -21.71
N ASP A 465 -16.15 -5.03 -21.24
CA ASP A 465 -16.01 -5.57 -19.91
C ASP A 465 -14.66 -5.19 -19.26
N PRO A 466 -14.57 -4.00 -18.64
CA PRO A 466 -13.39 -3.61 -17.86
C PRO A 466 -13.19 -4.50 -16.61
N ASP A 467 -14.24 -5.18 -16.15
CA ASP A 467 -14.28 -5.96 -14.91
C ASP A 467 -14.16 -7.47 -15.15
N LEU A 468 -13.66 -7.88 -16.32
CA LEU A 468 -13.46 -9.28 -16.71
C LEU A 468 -12.83 -10.08 -15.55
N PRO A 469 -13.40 -11.14 -14.99
CA PRO A 469 -12.79 -11.86 -13.87
C PRO A 469 -11.51 -12.61 -14.29
N PRO A 470 -10.62 -12.98 -13.34
CA PRO A 470 -9.48 -13.85 -13.65
C PRO A 470 -9.95 -15.21 -14.21
N SER A 471 -9.21 -15.78 -15.15
CA SER A 471 -9.53 -17.09 -15.71
C SER A 471 -9.24 -18.23 -14.72
N HIS A 472 -9.78 -19.42 -15.01
CA HIS A 472 -9.45 -20.62 -14.24
C HIS A 472 -7.96 -20.92 -14.23
N HIS A 473 -7.27 -20.74 -15.37
CA HIS A 473 -5.81 -20.89 -15.48
C HIS A 473 -5.07 -19.95 -14.54
N TYR A 474 -5.49 -18.67 -14.48
CA TYR A 474 -4.91 -17.68 -13.59
C TYR A 474 -5.06 -18.06 -12.12
N LEU A 475 -6.28 -18.38 -11.68
CA LEU A 475 -6.56 -18.76 -10.29
C LEU A 475 -5.84 -20.06 -9.91
N ALA A 476 -5.83 -21.05 -10.79
CA ALA A 476 -5.14 -22.31 -10.57
C ALA A 476 -3.64 -22.11 -10.36
N ALA A 477 -2.99 -21.26 -11.17
CA ALA A 477 -1.56 -21.03 -11.09
C ALA A 477 -1.15 -20.47 -9.72
N TYR A 478 -1.75 -19.38 -9.27
CA TYR A 478 -1.40 -18.78 -7.98
C TYR A 478 -1.79 -19.68 -6.80
N ARG A 479 -2.95 -20.35 -6.89
CA ARG A 479 -3.36 -21.27 -5.84
C ARG A 479 -2.41 -22.45 -5.71
N TRP A 480 -1.99 -23.05 -6.82
CA TRP A 480 -1.03 -24.15 -6.83
C TRP A 480 0.33 -23.72 -6.28
N ILE A 481 0.80 -22.51 -6.60
CA ILE A 481 2.03 -21.95 -6.04
C ILE A 481 1.96 -21.88 -4.51
N ALA A 482 0.83 -21.37 -3.98
CA ALA A 482 0.64 -21.17 -2.55
C ALA A 482 0.28 -22.44 -1.75
N ALA A 483 -0.40 -23.39 -2.38
CA ALA A 483 -0.90 -24.61 -1.75
C ALA A 483 0.29 -25.49 -1.28
N PRO A 484 0.22 -26.08 -0.08
CA PRO A 484 1.26 -26.98 0.43
C PRO A 484 1.47 -28.21 -0.47
N ALA A 485 2.65 -28.83 -0.38
CA ALA A 485 2.94 -30.02 -1.19
C ALA A 485 2.05 -31.22 -0.82
N GLU A 486 1.64 -31.34 0.43
CA GLU A 486 0.68 -32.34 0.90
C GLU A 486 -0.73 -32.17 0.30
N ASP A 487 -1.08 -30.96 -0.16
CA ASP A 487 -2.35 -30.66 -0.85
C ASP A 487 -2.19 -30.66 -2.38
N GLY A 488 -1.05 -31.10 -2.90
CA GLY A 488 -0.77 -31.17 -4.34
C GLY A 488 -0.21 -29.86 -4.95
N GLY A 489 0.15 -28.88 -4.13
CA GLY A 489 0.75 -27.62 -4.57
C GLY A 489 2.29 -27.61 -4.58
N PHE A 490 2.87 -26.47 -4.94
CA PHE A 490 4.31 -26.23 -4.86
C PHE A 490 4.76 -25.89 -3.43
N GLY A 491 3.91 -25.20 -2.67
CA GLY A 491 4.17 -24.80 -1.29
C GLY A 491 5.21 -23.69 -1.19
N ALA A 492 5.09 -22.64 -2.01
CA ALA A 492 5.98 -21.48 -1.91
C ALA A 492 5.89 -20.83 -0.53
N ASP A 493 7.05 -20.50 0.03
CA ASP A 493 7.18 -19.70 1.25
C ASP A 493 7.08 -18.21 0.93
N ALA A 494 7.58 -17.79 -0.24
CA ALA A 494 7.47 -16.43 -0.74
C ALA A 494 7.41 -16.39 -2.27
N MET A 495 6.79 -15.33 -2.79
CA MET A 495 6.72 -15.02 -4.22
C MET A 495 7.48 -13.73 -4.53
N ILE A 496 8.14 -13.69 -5.66
CA ILE A 496 8.87 -12.53 -6.16
C ILE A 496 8.30 -12.17 -7.53
N HIS A 497 7.64 -11.02 -7.65
CA HIS A 497 7.30 -10.44 -8.96
C HIS A 497 8.45 -9.53 -9.41
N LEU A 498 9.15 -9.88 -10.47
CA LEU A 498 10.35 -9.15 -10.87
C LEU A 498 10.04 -8.04 -11.88
N GLY A 499 9.93 -6.80 -11.38
CA GLY A 499 9.82 -5.59 -12.19
C GLY A 499 8.38 -5.09 -12.41
N LYS A 500 8.25 -3.78 -12.60
CA LYS A 500 6.99 -3.09 -12.85
C LYS A 500 6.43 -3.46 -14.25
N HIS A 501 5.18 -3.84 -14.41
CA HIS A 501 4.18 -4.20 -13.40
C HIS A 501 3.54 -5.54 -13.78
N GLY A 502 2.95 -6.20 -12.79
CA GLY A 502 2.19 -7.41 -12.98
C GLY A 502 0.75 -7.07 -13.33
N ASN A 503 -0.09 -8.08 -13.44
CA ASN A 503 -1.53 -7.91 -13.62
C ASN A 503 -2.35 -8.33 -12.38
N LEU A 504 -1.72 -8.89 -11.35
CA LEU A 504 -2.36 -9.42 -10.14
C LEU A 504 -3.03 -8.31 -9.32
N GLU A 505 -2.31 -7.23 -9.07
CA GLU A 505 -2.77 -6.05 -8.33
C GLU A 505 -3.83 -5.24 -9.10
N TRP A 506 -4.09 -5.60 -10.37
CA TRP A 506 -5.06 -4.97 -11.26
C TRP A 506 -6.24 -5.88 -11.57
N LEU A 507 -6.36 -7.05 -10.93
CA LEU A 507 -7.56 -7.87 -11.06
C LEU A 507 -8.79 -7.14 -10.50
N PRO A 508 -10.01 -7.48 -10.94
CA PRO A 508 -11.24 -6.83 -10.49
C PRO A 508 -11.49 -7.04 -9.00
N GLY A 509 -12.18 -6.07 -8.39
CA GLY A 509 -12.49 -6.02 -6.97
C GLY A 509 -12.19 -4.66 -6.37
N LYS A 510 -12.33 -4.53 -5.05
CA LYS A 510 -12.26 -3.24 -4.36
C LYS A 510 -10.92 -2.51 -4.57
N ASN A 511 -10.93 -1.17 -4.56
CA ASN A 511 -9.72 -0.36 -4.75
C ASN A 511 -8.71 -0.52 -3.59
N ALA A 512 -9.20 -0.62 -2.36
CA ALA A 512 -8.42 -1.00 -1.18
C ALA A 512 -9.31 -1.72 -0.16
N GLY A 513 -8.70 -2.41 0.80
CA GLY A 513 -9.44 -3.15 1.82
C GLY A 513 -10.25 -4.31 1.21
N LEU A 514 -9.52 -5.25 0.59
CA LEU A 514 -10.10 -6.32 -0.22
C LEU A 514 -10.99 -7.30 0.56
N SER A 515 -12.07 -7.73 -0.08
CA SER A 515 -12.93 -8.83 0.36
C SER A 515 -12.44 -10.18 -0.18
N ALA A 516 -13.00 -11.27 0.33
CA ALA A 516 -12.70 -12.63 -0.16
C ALA A 516 -13.07 -12.84 -1.63
N ALA A 517 -14.03 -12.07 -2.15
CA ALA A 517 -14.48 -12.14 -3.53
C ALA A 517 -13.59 -11.33 -4.49
N CYS A 518 -12.67 -10.51 -3.98
CA CYS A 518 -11.76 -9.73 -4.82
C CYS A 518 -10.74 -10.65 -5.51
N GLY A 519 -10.55 -10.49 -6.82
CA GLY A 519 -9.63 -11.30 -7.61
C GLY A 519 -8.19 -11.36 -7.06
N PRO A 520 -7.57 -10.23 -6.64
CA PRO A 520 -6.23 -10.25 -6.06
C PRO A 520 -6.14 -11.06 -4.76
N ASP A 521 -7.16 -10.98 -3.88
CA ASP A 521 -7.21 -11.72 -2.60
C ASP A 521 -7.33 -13.22 -2.84
N ALA A 522 -8.23 -13.62 -3.74
CA ALA A 522 -8.46 -15.02 -4.09
C ALA A 522 -7.24 -15.67 -4.77
N ALA A 523 -6.50 -14.92 -5.58
CA ALA A 523 -5.31 -15.42 -6.25
C ALA A 523 -4.11 -15.52 -5.28
N LEU A 524 -3.74 -14.42 -4.62
CA LEU A 524 -2.51 -14.39 -3.80
C LEU A 524 -2.66 -15.08 -2.44
N GLY A 525 -3.84 -14.95 -1.83
CA GLY A 525 -4.11 -15.43 -0.49
C GLY A 525 -3.14 -14.85 0.54
N ASP A 526 -2.53 -15.73 1.33
CA ASP A 526 -1.64 -15.34 2.44
C ASP A 526 -0.15 -15.23 2.03
N LEU A 527 0.17 -15.52 0.77
CA LEU A 527 1.55 -15.69 0.33
C LEU A 527 2.31 -14.35 0.40
N PRO A 528 3.46 -14.28 1.10
CA PRO A 528 4.31 -13.11 1.10
C PRO A 528 4.79 -12.75 -0.31
N LEU A 529 4.41 -11.57 -0.78
CA LEU A 529 4.82 -11.04 -2.09
C LEU A 529 5.94 -10.00 -1.93
N ILE A 530 7.11 -10.30 -2.48
CA ILE A 530 8.24 -9.37 -2.62
C ILE A 530 8.22 -8.82 -4.03
N TYR A 531 8.39 -7.51 -4.16
CA TYR A 531 8.21 -6.85 -5.45
C TYR A 531 9.32 -5.82 -5.74
N PRO A 532 10.36 -6.19 -6.50
CA PRO A 532 11.28 -5.23 -7.08
C PRO A 532 10.57 -4.21 -7.99
N PHE A 533 10.61 -2.92 -7.63
CA PHE A 533 9.79 -1.89 -8.28
C PHE A 533 10.59 -0.61 -8.59
N LEU A 534 10.20 0.10 -9.65
CA LEU A 534 10.90 1.30 -10.11
C LEU A 534 10.63 2.52 -9.19
N VAL A 535 11.69 3.18 -8.71
CA VAL A 535 11.60 4.30 -7.75
C VAL A 535 10.73 5.48 -8.19
N ASN A 536 10.74 5.85 -9.46
CA ASN A 536 10.01 7.02 -9.96
C ASN A 536 8.57 6.71 -10.35
N ASP A 537 8.07 5.51 -10.05
CA ASP A 537 6.70 5.11 -10.33
C ASP A 537 5.89 4.75 -9.06
N PRO A 538 5.61 5.75 -8.21
CA PRO A 538 4.93 5.50 -6.94
C PRO A 538 3.48 5.05 -7.09
N GLY A 539 2.78 5.45 -8.16
CA GLY A 539 1.35 5.21 -8.32
C GLY A 539 1.04 3.72 -8.37
N GLU A 540 1.67 3.00 -9.31
CA GLU A 540 1.44 1.57 -9.49
C GLU A 540 2.06 0.73 -8.37
N GLY A 541 3.23 1.14 -7.86
CA GLY A 541 3.81 0.47 -6.69
C GLY A 541 2.88 0.52 -5.48
N THR A 542 2.18 1.64 -5.28
CA THR A 542 1.20 1.78 -4.18
C THR A 542 -0.02 0.89 -4.40
N GLN A 543 -0.46 0.69 -5.64
CA GLN A 543 -1.52 -0.28 -5.96
C GLN A 543 -1.12 -1.70 -5.51
N ALA A 544 0.12 -2.12 -5.79
CA ALA A 544 0.62 -3.41 -5.35
C ALA A 544 0.67 -3.51 -3.80
N LYS A 545 1.08 -2.45 -3.10
CA LYS A 545 1.08 -2.43 -1.62
C LYS A 545 -0.32 -2.61 -1.01
N ARG A 546 -1.35 -2.02 -1.64
CA ARG A 546 -2.70 -1.94 -1.08
C ARG A 546 -3.63 -3.08 -1.49
N ARG A 547 -3.35 -3.74 -2.62
CA ARG A 547 -4.22 -4.81 -3.16
C ARG A 547 -3.57 -6.20 -3.12
N VAL A 548 -2.26 -6.31 -2.92
CA VAL A 548 -1.57 -7.61 -2.87
C VAL A 548 -0.49 -7.67 -1.78
N HIS A 549 -0.68 -6.87 -0.71
CA HIS A 549 0.20 -6.79 0.47
C HIS A 549 1.71 -6.80 0.15
N ALA A 550 2.08 -6.17 -0.97
CA ALA A 550 3.43 -6.29 -1.52
C ALA A 550 4.49 -5.60 -0.65
N THR A 551 5.58 -6.33 -0.42
CA THR A 551 6.85 -5.77 0.06
C THR A 551 7.63 -5.21 -1.12
N LEU A 552 7.46 -3.92 -1.41
CA LEU A 552 8.25 -3.27 -2.46
C LEU A 552 9.73 -3.15 -2.06
N VAL A 553 10.61 -3.55 -2.97
CA VAL A 553 12.06 -3.30 -2.88
C VAL A 553 12.43 -2.47 -4.08
N ASP A 554 12.79 -1.22 -3.88
CA ASP A 554 12.96 -0.31 -5.01
C ASP A 554 14.24 -0.58 -5.81
N HIS A 555 14.21 -0.16 -7.08
CA HIS A 555 15.40 -0.06 -7.91
C HIS A 555 15.49 1.29 -8.59
N LEU A 556 16.72 1.66 -8.97
CA LEU A 556 17.02 2.93 -9.60
C LEU A 556 16.43 3.04 -11.01
N VAL A 557 16.26 4.29 -11.43
CA VAL A 557 16.03 4.63 -12.84
C VAL A 557 17.23 4.21 -13.69
N PRO A 558 17.01 3.84 -14.96
CA PRO A 558 18.09 3.56 -15.89
C PRO A 558 19.11 4.69 -16.01
N PRO A 559 20.39 4.37 -16.30
CA PRO A 559 21.40 5.38 -16.52
C PRO A 559 20.98 6.30 -17.65
N MET A 560 20.97 7.60 -17.34
CA MET A 560 20.55 8.65 -18.27
C MET A 560 21.76 9.34 -18.88
N ALA A 561 21.76 9.51 -20.20
CA ALA A 561 22.70 10.36 -20.93
C ALA A 561 21.94 11.51 -21.62
N ARG A 562 22.68 12.51 -22.10
CA ARG A 562 22.09 13.49 -23.03
C ARG A 562 21.73 12.78 -24.34
N ALA A 563 20.68 13.24 -24.99
CA ALA A 563 20.31 12.75 -26.31
C ALA A 563 21.40 13.07 -27.34
N ASP A 564 22.04 14.25 -27.22
CA ASP A 564 23.03 14.79 -28.15
C ASP A 564 22.49 14.92 -29.59
N SER A 565 23.24 15.55 -30.49
CA SER A 565 22.87 15.66 -31.92
C SER A 565 23.46 14.49 -32.72
N TYR A 566 22.71 13.98 -33.70
CA TYR A 566 23.12 12.88 -34.58
C TYR A 566 22.58 13.05 -36.00
N GLY A 567 23.17 12.37 -36.98
CA GLY A 567 22.69 12.36 -38.37
C GLY A 567 22.51 13.77 -38.94
N ASP A 568 21.34 14.03 -39.54
CA ASP A 568 21.02 15.32 -40.16
C ASP A 568 20.79 16.45 -39.13
N ILE A 569 20.44 16.14 -37.89
CA ILE A 569 20.33 17.14 -36.80
C ILE A 569 21.73 17.72 -36.47
N ALA A 570 22.76 16.88 -36.46
CA ALA A 570 24.14 17.34 -36.28
C ALA A 570 24.65 18.16 -37.48
N ARG A 571 24.22 17.80 -38.70
CA ARG A 571 24.54 18.59 -39.92
C ARG A 571 23.82 19.94 -39.90
N LEU A 572 22.58 19.99 -39.41
CA LEU A 572 21.83 21.23 -39.26
C LEU A 572 22.52 22.17 -38.26
N GLU A 573 22.98 21.64 -37.12
CA GLU A 573 23.78 22.40 -36.15
C GLU A 573 25.03 23.03 -36.79
N GLN A 574 25.77 22.26 -37.60
CA GLN A 574 26.93 22.78 -38.34
C GLN A 574 26.55 23.90 -39.32
N LEU A 575 25.42 23.76 -40.03
CA LEU A 575 24.95 24.79 -40.96
C LEU A 575 24.46 26.06 -40.25
N LEU A 576 23.91 25.95 -39.04
CA LEU A 576 23.57 27.12 -38.22
C LEU A 576 24.81 27.86 -37.73
N ASP A 577 25.85 27.14 -37.32
CA ASP A 577 27.15 27.75 -36.96
C ASP A 577 27.78 28.44 -38.18
N GLU A 578 27.76 27.79 -39.34
CA GLU A 578 28.24 28.37 -40.60
C GLU A 578 27.42 29.61 -41.00
N TYR A 579 26.10 29.58 -40.81
CA TYR A 579 25.23 30.72 -41.01
C TYR A 579 25.61 31.91 -40.14
N ALA A 580 25.82 31.69 -38.84
CA ALA A 580 26.23 32.73 -37.90
C ALA A 580 27.60 33.34 -38.27
N GLN A 581 28.56 32.51 -38.69
CA GLN A 581 29.87 32.96 -39.16
C GLN A 581 29.78 33.80 -40.45
N ILE A 582 29.02 33.33 -41.43
CA ILE A 582 28.84 34.02 -42.71
C ILE A 582 28.06 35.33 -42.54
N SER A 583 27.09 35.38 -41.63
CA SER A 583 26.33 36.59 -41.30
C SER A 583 27.24 37.72 -40.79
N ALA A 584 28.27 37.38 -40.03
CA ALA A 584 29.24 38.35 -39.51
C ALA A 584 30.35 38.74 -40.51
N MET A 585 30.76 37.83 -41.40
CA MET A 585 31.96 38.01 -42.24
C MET A 585 31.67 38.31 -43.72
N ASP A 586 30.63 37.73 -44.31
CA ASP A 586 30.33 37.85 -45.74
C ASP A 586 28.82 37.70 -46.02
N PRO A 587 28.00 38.74 -45.71
CA PRO A 587 26.55 38.67 -45.83
C PRO A 587 26.02 38.36 -47.24
N VAL A 588 26.83 38.59 -48.27
CA VAL A 588 26.45 38.33 -49.68
C VAL A 588 26.22 36.83 -49.93
N LYS A 589 26.81 35.95 -49.10
CA LYS A 589 26.66 34.49 -49.21
C LYS A 589 25.48 33.91 -48.44
N LEU A 590 24.77 34.70 -47.62
CA LEU A 590 23.67 34.21 -46.78
C LEU A 590 22.57 33.47 -47.57
N PRO A 591 22.09 33.94 -48.73
CA PRO A 591 21.03 33.25 -49.46
C PRO A 591 21.36 31.79 -49.83
N ALA A 592 22.64 31.49 -50.09
CA ALA A 592 23.10 30.15 -50.42
C ALA A 592 23.03 29.22 -49.20
N VAL A 593 23.46 29.71 -48.03
CA VAL A 593 23.41 28.96 -46.76
C VAL A 593 21.95 28.74 -46.32
N ARG A 594 21.09 29.76 -46.46
CA ARG A 594 19.65 29.64 -46.19
C ARG A 594 19.00 28.56 -47.05
N ALA A 595 19.35 28.49 -48.33
CA ALA A 595 18.87 27.44 -49.22
C ALA A 595 19.37 26.04 -48.80
N GLN A 596 20.62 25.91 -48.34
CA GLN A 596 21.15 24.64 -47.84
C GLN A 596 20.46 24.20 -46.55
N ILE A 597 20.27 25.13 -45.60
CA ILE A 597 19.53 24.88 -44.35
C ILE A 597 18.11 24.41 -44.68
N TRP A 598 17.38 25.15 -45.53
CA TRP A 598 16.03 24.78 -45.92
C TRP A 598 15.96 23.43 -46.64
N THR A 599 16.91 23.17 -47.55
CA THR A 599 17.01 21.88 -48.25
C THR A 599 17.21 20.73 -47.26
N LEU A 600 18.09 20.91 -46.27
CA LEU A 600 18.33 19.91 -45.23
C LEU A 600 17.10 19.72 -44.34
N VAL A 601 16.45 20.80 -43.93
CA VAL A 601 15.21 20.78 -43.14
C VAL A 601 14.12 19.97 -43.87
N GLN A 602 13.91 20.19 -45.17
CA GLN A 602 12.94 19.42 -45.95
C GLN A 602 13.36 17.97 -46.17
N ALA A 603 14.64 17.73 -46.49
CA ALA A 603 15.16 16.38 -46.71
C ALA A 603 15.07 15.50 -45.46
N ALA A 604 15.34 16.09 -44.29
CA ALA A 604 15.25 15.43 -42.98
C ALA A 604 13.84 15.48 -42.38
N ARG A 605 12.85 16.06 -43.10
CA ARG A 605 11.45 16.22 -42.67
C ARG A 605 11.27 17.04 -41.39
N LEU A 606 12.25 17.88 -41.05
CA LEU A 606 12.22 18.77 -39.89
C LEU A 606 11.26 19.95 -40.10
N ASP A 607 10.87 20.23 -41.34
CA ASP A 607 9.78 21.16 -41.67
C ASP A 607 8.48 20.78 -40.94
N HIS A 608 8.19 19.48 -40.81
CA HIS A 608 7.07 18.99 -40.00
C HIS A 608 7.26 19.24 -38.50
N ASP A 609 8.42 18.88 -37.93
CA ASP A 609 8.73 19.08 -36.51
C ASP A 609 8.70 20.56 -36.08
N LEU A 610 9.10 21.44 -37.00
CA LEU A 610 9.11 22.90 -36.83
C LEU A 610 7.76 23.57 -37.20
N GLY A 611 6.78 22.79 -37.68
CA GLY A 611 5.45 23.31 -38.04
C GLY A 611 5.43 24.22 -39.27
N MET A 612 6.37 24.04 -40.20
CA MET A 612 6.56 24.87 -41.39
C MET A 612 6.00 24.20 -42.64
N ALA A 613 5.01 24.82 -43.29
CA ALA A 613 4.45 24.32 -44.54
C ALA A 613 5.27 24.77 -45.78
N ASP A 614 5.78 26.01 -45.73
CA ASP A 614 6.51 26.64 -46.81
C ASP A 614 7.79 27.30 -46.27
N ARG A 615 8.73 27.58 -47.16
CA ARG A 615 9.96 28.30 -46.83
C ARG A 615 9.61 29.72 -46.39
N PRO A 616 10.15 30.22 -45.25
CA PRO A 616 10.07 31.64 -44.91
C PRO A 616 10.64 32.53 -46.03
N ASP A 617 10.15 33.76 -46.11
CA ASP A 617 10.81 34.79 -46.89
C ASP A 617 12.19 35.14 -46.29
N ASP A 618 13.02 35.82 -47.06
CA ASP A 618 14.39 36.11 -46.65
C ASP A 618 14.48 37.08 -45.44
N ASP A 619 13.42 37.86 -45.19
CA ASP A 619 13.34 38.75 -44.03
C ASP A 619 12.88 38.01 -42.76
N GLY A 620 12.01 36.99 -42.89
CA GLY A 620 11.57 36.12 -41.78
C GLY A 620 12.45 34.90 -41.52
N PHE A 621 13.46 34.65 -42.36
CA PHE A 621 14.32 33.45 -42.22
C PHE A 621 15.17 33.49 -40.94
N ASP A 622 15.61 34.67 -40.48
CA ASP A 622 16.40 34.79 -39.25
C ASP A 622 15.58 34.44 -38.00
N ASP A 623 14.32 34.85 -37.96
CA ASP A 623 13.37 34.47 -36.90
C ASP A 623 13.07 32.97 -36.94
N PHE A 624 12.98 32.38 -38.13
CA PHE A 624 12.89 30.93 -38.29
C PHE A 624 14.13 30.22 -37.72
N LEU A 625 15.34 30.71 -37.96
CA LEU A 625 16.55 30.10 -37.41
C LEU A 625 16.63 30.20 -35.88
N LEU A 626 16.11 31.26 -35.26
CA LEU A 626 15.97 31.35 -33.80
C LEU A 626 15.01 30.28 -33.26
N HIS A 627 13.93 29.99 -33.98
CA HIS A 627 13.03 28.90 -33.63
C HIS A 627 13.70 27.53 -33.76
N VAL A 628 14.46 27.31 -34.85
CA VAL A 628 15.24 26.09 -35.07
C VAL A 628 16.31 25.90 -33.99
N ASP A 629 17.02 26.95 -33.58
CA ASP A 629 18.04 26.90 -32.53
C ASP A 629 17.42 26.52 -31.17
N GLY A 630 16.26 27.11 -30.83
CA GLY A 630 15.48 26.74 -29.66
C GLY A 630 15.06 25.27 -29.68
N TRP A 631 14.54 24.80 -30.81
CA TRP A 631 14.15 23.39 -31.01
C TRP A 631 15.35 22.43 -30.92
N LEU A 632 16.48 22.75 -31.56
CA LEU A 632 17.71 21.97 -31.48
C LEU A 632 18.23 21.87 -30.04
N CYS A 633 18.23 22.99 -29.32
CA CYS A 633 18.58 23.02 -27.91
C CYS A 633 17.64 22.10 -27.10
N GLU A 634 16.34 22.15 -27.34
CA GLU A 634 15.34 21.31 -26.67
C GLU A 634 15.43 19.83 -27.02
N VAL A 635 15.91 19.45 -28.21
CA VAL A 635 16.06 18.03 -28.61
C VAL A 635 17.41 17.45 -28.19
N LYS A 636 18.46 18.27 -28.13
CA LYS A 636 19.83 17.86 -27.76
C LYS A 636 20.02 17.70 -26.26
N THR A 637 19.44 18.60 -25.47
CA THR A 637 19.63 18.69 -24.01
C THR A 637 18.81 17.73 -23.13
N PRO A 638 17.69 17.11 -23.56
CA PRO A 638 16.94 16.14 -22.77
C PRO A 638 17.82 14.99 -22.34
N ARG A 639 17.48 14.45 -21.17
CA ARG A 639 18.12 13.24 -20.67
C ARG A 639 17.25 12.05 -21.02
N SER A 640 17.82 11.12 -21.77
CA SER A 640 17.17 9.88 -22.17
C SER A 640 17.90 8.70 -21.54
N ALA A 641 17.15 7.66 -21.18
CA ALA A 641 17.73 6.39 -20.74
C ALA A 641 18.52 5.76 -21.91
N THR A 642 19.77 5.40 -21.67
CA THR A 642 20.64 4.84 -22.73
C THR A 642 20.68 3.32 -22.70
N VAL A 643 20.49 2.72 -21.51
CA VAL A 643 20.38 1.28 -21.27
C VAL A 643 19.47 1.02 -20.08
N CYS A 644 18.96 -0.20 -19.93
CA CYS A 644 18.19 -0.62 -18.76
C CYS A 644 19.09 -0.82 -17.53
N THR A 645 18.54 -0.71 -16.31
CA THR A 645 19.26 -1.02 -15.07
C THR A 645 19.25 -2.53 -14.84
N SER A 646 20.38 -3.11 -14.42
CA SER A 646 20.39 -4.42 -13.77
C SER A 646 20.40 -4.22 -12.26
N TRP A 647 19.48 -4.88 -11.55
CA TRP A 647 19.25 -4.68 -10.10
C TRP A 647 20.50 -4.92 -9.24
N ALA A 648 21.42 -5.78 -9.70
CA ALA A 648 22.64 -6.15 -8.98
C ALA A 648 23.95 -5.61 -9.58
N ALA A 649 23.89 -4.81 -10.65
CA ALA A 649 25.10 -4.35 -11.34
C ALA A 649 25.85 -3.27 -10.53
N ARG A 650 27.17 -3.50 -10.32
CA ARG A 650 28.08 -2.44 -9.84
C ARG A 650 28.34 -1.46 -10.98
N ARG A 651 28.45 -0.16 -10.68
CA ARG A 651 29.02 0.83 -11.62
C ARG A 651 30.47 0.44 -11.93
N GLY A 652 30.68 -0.27 -13.03
CA GLY A 652 31.97 -0.86 -13.33
C GLY A 652 32.13 -1.27 -14.80
N ALA A 653 31.59 -0.49 -15.74
CA ALA A 653 32.05 -0.45 -17.13
C ALA A 653 31.26 0.64 -17.87
N ARG A 654 31.96 1.47 -18.67
CA ARG A 654 31.43 2.55 -19.52
C ARG A 654 30.95 3.83 -18.82
N THR A 655 31.88 4.58 -18.23
CA THR A 655 31.74 6.05 -18.13
C THR A 655 32.96 6.70 -18.77
N GLY A 656 32.97 6.75 -20.09
CA GLY A 656 33.86 7.59 -20.87
C GLY A 656 33.16 8.90 -21.25
N SER A 657 32.71 9.68 -20.28
CA SER A 657 32.41 11.10 -20.49
C SER A 657 32.55 11.87 -19.19
N THR A 658 33.51 12.78 -19.20
CA THR A 658 33.89 13.68 -18.11
C THR A 658 32.75 14.65 -17.78
N TRP A 659 32.40 14.73 -16.50
CA TRP A 659 31.51 15.75 -15.96
C TRP A 659 32.23 17.10 -15.87
N SER A 660 31.69 18.15 -16.48
CA SER A 660 32.15 19.54 -16.29
C SER A 660 31.06 20.37 -15.59
N SER A 661 31.49 21.17 -14.60
CA SER A 661 30.79 22.25 -13.85
C SER A 661 30.16 21.92 -12.47
N PRO A 662 30.18 22.86 -11.49
CA PRO A 662 31.20 22.82 -10.42
C PRO A 662 30.64 22.77 -8.98
N SER A 663 31.58 22.50 -8.05
CA SER A 663 31.53 22.67 -6.59
C SER A 663 30.40 21.99 -5.80
N SER A 664 30.64 20.72 -5.41
CA SER A 664 30.42 20.22 -4.05
C SER A 664 30.87 18.75 -3.94
N ALA A 665 32.11 18.58 -3.50
CA ALA A 665 32.59 17.39 -2.80
C ALA A 665 33.17 17.91 -1.47
N PRO A 666 32.87 17.29 -0.32
CA PRO A 666 33.18 15.88 -0.10
C PRO A 666 32.07 15.09 0.64
N ALA A 667 31.61 13.98 0.05
CA ALA A 667 31.03 12.81 0.75
C ALA A 667 30.75 11.63 -0.22
N ARG A 668 31.49 11.51 -1.33
CA ARG A 668 31.22 10.50 -2.38
C ARG A 668 32.07 9.23 -2.27
N SER A 669 32.81 9.06 -1.17
CA SER A 669 33.61 7.86 -0.88
C SER A 669 33.21 7.29 0.48
N GLY A 670 32.21 6.42 0.51
CA GLY A 670 31.66 5.90 1.76
C GLY A 670 30.66 4.77 1.58
N ALA A 671 31.06 3.69 0.90
CA ALA A 671 30.67 2.30 1.17
C ALA A 671 31.03 1.42 -0.04
N ALA A 672 32.27 0.92 -0.06
CA ALA A 672 32.40 -0.50 -0.34
C ALA A 672 31.49 -1.22 0.65
N ALA A 673 30.75 -2.23 0.21
CA ALA A 673 30.02 -3.13 1.09
C ALA A 673 30.94 -3.49 2.28
N ARG A 674 30.74 -2.82 3.43
CA ARG A 674 31.30 -3.31 4.68
C ARG A 674 30.65 -4.66 4.83
N ARG A 675 31.48 -5.70 4.80
CA ARG A 675 31.14 -7.06 5.17
C ARG A 675 30.29 -6.99 6.44
N CYS A 676 28.97 -7.07 6.28
CA CYS A 676 28.06 -7.30 7.36
C CYS A 676 27.60 -8.76 7.18
N PRO A 677 28.19 -9.70 7.93
CA PRO A 677 27.77 -11.10 7.89
C PRO A 677 26.30 -11.30 8.28
N ALA A 678 25.65 -10.27 8.85
CA ALA A 678 24.25 -10.29 9.25
C ALA A 678 23.27 -9.98 8.10
N CYS A 679 23.62 -9.17 7.11
CA CYS A 679 22.72 -8.88 5.96
C CYS A 679 22.54 -10.09 5.03
N ALA A 680 23.48 -11.04 5.09
CA ALA A 680 23.48 -12.29 4.35
C ALA A 680 22.63 -13.36 5.06
N ARG A 681 22.83 -13.53 6.38
CA ARG A 681 22.08 -14.49 7.21
C ARG A 681 20.64 -14.05 7.54
N ARG A 682 20.31 -12.79 7.33
CA ARG A 682 19.00 -12.20 7.62
C ARG A 682 18.60 -11.28 6.48
N TRP A 683 17.79 -11.81 5.55
CA TRP A 683 16.76 -10.99 4.91
C TRP A 683 15.77 -10.62 6.01
N ALA A 684 16.10 -9.60 6.79
CA ALA A 684 15.20 -9.08 7.79
C ALA A 684 14.59 -7.78 7.30
N TRP A 685 13.29 -7.70 7.55
CA TRP A 685 12.28 -7.18 6.65
C TRP A 685 12.01 -5.68 6.81
N THR A 686 12.94 -4.95 7.43
CA THR A 686 12.81 -3.52 7.73
C THR A 686 13.88 -2.72 6.97
N SER A 687 13.52 -2.23 5.79
CA SER A 687 14.26 -1.14 5.14
C SER A 687 13.63 0.19 5.52
N PRO A 688 14.38 1.18 6.04
CA PRO A 688 13.82 2.45 6.46
C PRO A 688 13.23 3.17 5.24
N PRO A 689 12.08 3.79 5.38
CA PRO A 689 11.31 4.19 4.22
C PRO A 689 11.45 5.69 3.88
N ARG A 690 11.28 6.07 2.60
CA ARG A 690 11.48 7.46 2.10
C ARG A 690 10.45 7.90 1.04
N PRO A 691 10.32 9.20 0.71
CA PRO A 691 9.31 9.70 -0.23
C PRO A 691 9.73 9.63 -1.71
N ALA A 692 8.89 9.04 -2.56
CA ALA A 692 9.27 8.72 -3.95
C ALA A 692 9.12 9.93 -4.90
N ARG A 693 10.14 10.23 -5.71
CA ARG A 693 10.07 11.13 -6.88
C ARG A 693 11.23 10.88 -7.85
N PRO A 694 11.12 11.30 -9.13
CA PRO A 694 12.23 11.22 -10.07
C PRO A 694 13.43 12.03 -9.55
N PRO A 695 14.63 11.43 -9.42
CA PRO A 695 15.83 12.16 -9.02
C PRO A 695 16.24 13.25 -10.03
N THR A 696 15.60 13.28 -11.20
CA THR A 696 15.78 14.28 -12.26
C THR A 696 15.06 15.60 -12.01
N ARG A 697 14.05 15.65 -11.14
CA ARG A 697 13.40 16.91 -10.75
C ARG A 697 14.14 17.52 -9.56
N ARG A 698 14.76 18.70 -9.73
CA ARG A 698 15.61 19.36 -8.72
C ARG A 698 14.89 19.56 -7.37
N ARG A 699 15.31 18.79 -6.35
CA ARG A 699 15.44 19.17 -4.93
C ARG A 699 16.31 18.10 -4.24
N ASN A 700 17.51 18.47 -3.81
CA ASN A 700 18.55 17.55 -3.38
C ASN A 700 18.32 17.06 -1.94
N GLY A 701 18.07 15.76 -1.78
CA GLY A 701 18.38 14.99 -0.57
C GLY A 701 19.33 13.83 -0.91
N PRO A 702 20.19 13.37 0.00
CA PRO A 702 21.19 12.34 -0.30
C PRO A 702 20.53 10.99 -0.60
N ALA A 703 20.90 10.36 -1.72
CA ALA A 703 20.39 9.06 -2.18
C ALA A 703 21.42 7.92 -1.98
N PRO A 704 21.32 7.13 -0.89
CA PRO A 704 21.97 5.83 -0.78
C PRO A 704 21.05 4.67 -1.20
N TRP A 705 21.65 3.51 -1.48
CA TRP A 705 21.09 2.32 -2.16
C TRP A 705 20.05 1.53 -1.30
N SER A 706 19.03 0.95 -1.99
CA SER A 706 17.98 -0.03 -1.58
C SER A 706 17.09 0.30 -0.35
N ARG A 707 15.87 0.84 -0.55
CA ARG A 707 14.87 1.18 0.52
C ARG A 707 13.38 1.19 0.10
N ARG A 708 12.43 1.10 1.05
CA ARG A 708 10.95 1.13 0.81
C ARG A 708 10.43 2.56 0.56
N TRP A 709 9.38 2.76 -0.26
CA TRP A 709 8.82 4.09 -0.58
C TRP A 709 7.41 4.42 -0.03
N ARG A 710 7.07 5.72 -0.02
CA ARG A 710 5.78 6.35 0.37
C ARG A 710 5.27 7.36 -0.69
N THR A 711 3.94 7.52 -0.79
CA THR A 711 3.21 8.51 -1.63
C THR A 711 2.54 9.60 -0.79
N PRO A 712 2.26 10.81 -1.34
CA PRO A 712 1.54 11.86 -0.63
C PRO A 712 0.16 11.41 -0.12
N THR A 713 -0.28 11.98 1.00
CA THR A 713 -1.64 11.77 1.56
C THR A 713 -2.70 12.27 0.59
N GLY A 714 -3.68 11.43 0.23
CA GLY A 714 -4.76 11.74 -0.72
C GLY A 714 -5.71 12.89 -0.33
N ILE A 715 -5.55 13.47 0.88
CA ILE A 715 -6.39 14.57 1.39
C ILE A 715 -6.00 15.93 0.79
N ARG A 716 -4.82 16.10 0.16
CA ARG A 716 -4.45 17.35 -0.53
C ARG A 716 -3.54 17.16 -1.75
N PRO A 717 -4.09 17.34 -2.96
CA PRO A 717 -3.38 18.03 -4.03
C PRO A 717 -4.15 19.29 -4.52
N PRO A 718 -3.47 20.40 -4.91
CA PRO A 718 -2.02 20.65 -4.97
C PRO A 718 -1.49 21.68 -3.94
N TYR A 719 -0.23 21.53 -3.54
CA TYR A 719 0.59 22.59 -2.93
C TYR A 719 1.11 23.55 -4.03
N PRO A 720 1.25 24.87 -3.79
CA PRO A 720 2.00 25.75 -4.69
C PRO A 720 3.50 25.41 -4.58
N PRO A 721 4.23 25.16 -5.68
CA PRO A 721 4.33 26.09 -6.80
C PRO A 721 4.27 25.40 -8.19
N ASP A 722 3.11 25.46 -8.83
CA ASP A 722 2.96 25.29 -10.29
C ASP A 722 2.63 26.62 -10.99
N THR A 723 2.91 27.76 -10.33
CA THR A 723 2.78 29.08 -10.95
C THR A 723 4.16 29.69 -11.16
N ALA A 724 4.70 29.50 -12.37
CA ALA A 724 5.75 30.35 -12.88
C ALA A 724 5.19 31.77 -13.09
N ASN A 725 5.79 32.68 -12.34
CA ASN A 725 5.57 34.12 -12.30
C ASN A 725 5.61 34.74 -13.71
N ARG A 726 4.46 35.20 -14.24
CA ARG A 726 4.39 36.20 -15.31
C ARG A 726 3.44 37.32 -14.88
N SER A 727 4.00 38.31 -14.20
CA SER A 727 3.37 39.63 -14.05
C SER A 727 3.94 40.56 -15.13
N PRO A 728 3.14 41.14 -16.02
CA PRO A 728 3.58 42.23 -16.90
C PRO A 728 3.55 43.58 -16.15
N PRO A 729 4.38 44.57 -16.55
CA PRO A 729 4.52 45.82 -15.81
C PRO A 729 3.36 46.79 -16.06
N SER A 730 3.08 47.57 -15.02
CA SER A 730 2.05 48.60 -14.91
C SER A 730 2.23 49.76 -15.90
N LEU A 731 1.12 50.21 -16.50
CA LEU A 731 0.95 51.58 -17.00
C LEU A 731 -0.43 52.13 -16.59
N SER A 732 -0.48 53.45 -16.45
CA SER A 732 -1.25 54.23 -15.49
C SER A 732 -2.61 54.77 -15.97
N SER A 733 -3.33 55.37 -14.99
CA SER A 733 -4.29 56.49 -15.07
C SER A 733 -5.76 56.28 -15.51
N ARG A 734 -6.66 56.18 -14.49
CA ARG A 734 -7.87 56.98 -14.14
C ARG A 734 -8.58 57.87 -15.21
N PRO A 735 -9.85 58.36 -15.03
CA PRO A 735 -11.01 57.86 -14.23
C PRO A 735 -12.44 58.06 -14.86
N ALA A 736 -13.47 57.52 -14.18
CA ALA A 736 -14.84 58.06 -13.94
C ALA A 736 -16.07 57.75 -14.85
N ARG A 737 -17.20 57.51 -14.13
CA ARG A 737 -18.63 57.81 -14.38
C ARG A 737 -19.61 56.76 -15.01
N SER A 738 -20.44 56.22 -14.11
CA SER A 738 -21.93 56.18 -14.05
C SER A 738 -22.83 56.03 -15.30
N SER A 739 -23.74 55.04 -15.18
CA SER A 739 -25.22 55.11 -15.35
C SER A 739 -25.87 54.36 -16.53
N ARG A 740 -27.02 53.74 -16.20
CA ARG A 740 -28.09 53.13 -17.03
C ARG A 740 -27.72 51.75 -17.62
N GLY A 741 -28.47 50.67 -17.49
CA GLY A 741 -29.88 50.45 -17.14
C GLY A 741 -30.45 49.47 -18.17
N CYS A 742 -30.87 48.27 -17.74
CA CYS A 742 -31.93 47.40 -18.31
C CYS A 742 -31.75 45.93 -17.85
N ARG A 743 -32.80 45.38 -17.21
CA ARG A 743 -33.02 43.94 -16.98
C ARG A 743 -34.00 43.40 -18.03
N PRO A 744 -33.92 42.09 -18.36
CA PRO A 744 -35.10 41.22 -18.48
C PRO A 744 -34.96 39.88 -17.68
N PRO A 745 -36.03 39.06 -17.55
CA PRO A 745 -36.37 38.26 -16.35
C PRO A 745 -35.94 36.75 -16.35
N PRO A 746 -36.23 35.99 -15.26
CA PRO A 746 -35.74 34.61 -15.04
C PRO A 746 -36.65 33.51 -15.64
N PRO A 747 -36.18 32.25 -15.70
CA PRO A 747 -36.95 31.13 -16.25
C PRO A 747 -37.90 30.50 -15.21
N ASN A 748 -39.11 30.16 -15.67
CA ASN A 748 -40.16 29.47 -14.90
C ASN A 748 -40.04 27.95 -15.01
N SER A 749 -40.21 27.30 -13.86
CA SER A 749 -40.52 25.88 -13.63
C SER A 749 -42.00 25.57 -13.83
N THR A 750 -42.34 24.40 -14.41
CA THR A 750 -43.43 23.48 -13.96
C THR A 750 -43.51 22.21 -14.83
N THR A 751 -43.44 21.05 -14.17
CA THR A 751 -43.92 19.69 -14.54
C THR A 751 -45.46 19.58 -14.50
N PRO A 752 -46.14 18.41 -14.70
CA PRO A 752 -45.84 17.13 -15.41
C PRO A 752 -46.98 16.61 -16.35
N SER A 753 -46.70 15.60 -17.18
CA SER A 753 -47.66 14.49 -17.50
C SER A 753 -47.03 13.36 -18.32
N THR A 754 -47.31 12.13 -17.87
CA THR A 754 -47.11 10.78 -18.47
C THR A 754 -48.02 10.54 -19.69
N PRO A 755 -47.94 9.40 -20.45
CA PRO A 755 -47.29 8.10 -20.19
C PRO A 755 -45.93 7.88 -20.86
#